data_AF-H8K649-F1
#
_entry.id   AF-H8K649-F1
#
_cell.length_a   1.000
_cell.length_b   1.000
_cell.length_c   1.000
_cell.angle_alpha   90.00
_cell.angle_beta   90.00
_cell.angle_gamma   90.00
#
_symmetry.space_group_name_H-M   'P 1'
#
loop_
_entity.id
_entity.type
_entity.pdbx_description
1 polymer ?
#
loop_
_entity_poly.entity_id
_entity_poly.type
_entity_poly.pdbx_seq_one_letter_code
_entity_poly.pdbx_strand_id
1 'polypeptide(L)'
;MNKKDANEYISGIIERITYHNPDNGFCVLRIKVKGHRDLITVTGNVPSALVGEYIKCSGIWHNDRNHGRQFKAHFLKALPPDTLEGIEKYLGSGLIKGIGPYFAKKLVLAFKDRVLEVIEHEPHLLSTVDGIGNARANRICNNWQAQKVIREIMVFLQSHGVGTTRATRIYKTYGDKAIEIVSNNPYQLAKDIRGFGFISADTIARNLGIDKNSLIRAKAGVIHSLLEATSDGHCGLPKKILLQNIQKLLEIEYDIIEQAIIEEVALNSLIIDTINYVEFIFLTSYYIYEKNIAKILVNLTKASVTWGKIDTITILPTIEKELGITLATSQKTAIEHALQHKLMVITGGPGTGKTTLVNSLLKTLTTKKLNIKLCAPTGRAAKRLSESTGLETTTIHRLLEIDPAYGGFKRNEDSPLLCDYLVIDEASMVDISLFHALLKALPPHSALLIVGDVDQLPSVGAGQVLKDIINSKVIPTVKLTEIFRQAATSNIIINAHRVNNGILPDLAQTNKASDFYFIEAEHGKDIINKIIMMIRERIPKKFNLNPVNDIQLLCPMQRGGVGARSLNIELQKILNPNYRSGITKFGQIFAIGDKVMQTENNYDKEVYNGDIGVINNINEQDQEITINFYNRDVVYDYSDLDQMTLAYATTIHKSQGSEYPAVIIPLTTQSYMMLKRNLIYTAITRGKHLVIIIGQKKALAIAIKDNKTFLRYSKLEEWLIG
;
A
#
# COMPACT_ATOMS: atom_id res chain seq x y z
N MET A 1 -9.71 -45.71 3.33
CA MET A 1 -10.85 -45.40 4.22
C MET A 1 -10.31 -44.64 5.43
N ASN A 2 -10.26 -43.31 5.36
CA ASN A 2 -9.85 -42.48 6.51
C ASN A 2 -11.08 -42.26 7.39
N LYS A 3 -11.01 -42.64 8.67
CA LYS A 3 -11.98 -42.24 9.69
C LYS A 3 -12.06 -40.72 9.67
N LYS A 4 -13.20 -40.16 9.27
CA LYS A 4 -13.54 -38.77 9.59
C LYS A 4 -13.56 -38.70 11.11
N ASP A 5 -12.64 -37.94 11.71
CA ASP A 5 -12.70 -37.63 13.14
C ASP A 5 -14.10 -37.08 13.45
N ALA A 6 -14.81 -37.77 14.33
CA ALA A 6 -16.16 -37.37 14.71
C ALA A 6 -16.07 -36.00 15.40
N ASN A 7 -16.86 -35.03 14.93
CA ASN A 7 -17.03 -33.77 15.65
C ASN A 7 -17.68 -34.09 17.00
N GLU A 8 -16.91 -33.94 18.08
CA GLU A 8 -17.40 -34.12 19.44
C GLU A 8 -18.02 -32.81 19.95
N TYR A 9 -18.96 -32.91 20.88
CA TYR A 9 -19.62 -31.77 21.51
C TYR A 9 -19.26 -31.71 22.99
N ILE A 10 -18.78 -30.57 23.44
CA ILE A 10 -18.44 -30.32 24.84
C ILE A 10 -19.18 -29.06 25.30
N SER A 11 -19.71 -29.12 26.53
CA SER A 11 -20.29 -27.95 27.18
C SER A 11 -19.89 -27.87 28.64
N GLY A 12 -19.69 -26.65 29.15
CA GLY A 12 -19.21 -26.44 30.51
C GLY A 12 -19.02 -24.98 30.85
N ILE A 13 -18.74 -24.70 32.12
CA ILE A 13 -18.54 -23.35 32.64
C ILE A 13 -17.08 -22.95 32.47
N ILE A 14 -16.83 -21.72 32.01
CA ILE A 14 -15.47 -21.15 31.95
C ILE A 14 -15.00 -20.88 33.38
N GLU A 15 -14.02 -21.65 33.86
CA GLU A 15 -13.41 -21.46 35.18
C GLU A 15 -12.25 -20.48 35.12
N ARG A 16 -11.50 -20.49 34.02
CA ARG A 16 -10.35 -19.60 33.84
C ARG A 16 -10.11 -19.34 32.36
N ILE A 17 -9.80 -18.10 32.04
CA ILE A 17 -9.29 -17.73 30.73
C ILE A 17 -7.76 -17.71 30.85
N THR A 18 -7.10 -18.62 30.13
CA THR A 18 -5.63 -18.70 30.12
C THR A 18 -5.05 -17.65 29.20
N TYR A 19 -5.73 -17.40 28.09
CA TYR A 19 -5.38 -16.38 27.12
C TYR A 19 -6.63 -16.01 26.33
N HIS A 20 -6.86 -14.73 26.10
CA HIS A 20 -7.83 -14.24 25.13
C HIS A 20 -7.19 -13.08 24.41
N ASN A 21 -7.12 -13.18 23.10
CA ASN A 21 -6.64 -12.10 22.26
C ASN A 21 -7.87 -11.29 21.79
N PRO A 22 -8.04 -10.05 22.26
CA PRO A 22 -9.19 -9.22 21.90
C PRO A 22 -9.21 -8.83 20.41
N ASP A 23 -8.07 -8.85 19.71
CA ASP A 23 -7.96 -8.44 18.31
C ASP A 23 -8.37 -9.54 17.33
N ASN A 24 -8.19 -10.84 17.64
CA ASN A 24 -8.58 -11.95 16.76
C ASN A 24 -9.61 -12.92 17.38
N GLY A 25 -10.00 -12.70 18.64
CA GLY A 25 -10.96 -13.53 19.38
C GLY A 25 -10.42 -14.90 19.75
N PHE A 26 -9.15 -15.21 19.47
CA PHE A 26 -8.54 -16.48 19.85
C PHE A 26 -8.50 -16.58 21.36
N CYS A 27 -9.00 -17.71 21.88
CA CYS A 27 -9.13 -17.94 23.29
C CYS A 27 -8.59 -19.33 23.66
N VAL A 28 -7.97 -19.39 24.84
CA VAL A 28 -7.57 -20.60 25.51
C VAL A 28 -8.31 -20.61 26.84
N LEU A 29 -9.39 -21.41 26.89
CA LEU A 29 -10.32 -21.47 28.01
C LEU A 29 -10.07 -22.75 28.81
N ARG A 30 -10.14 -22.65 30.14
CA ARG A 30 -10.19 -23.81 31.04
C ARG A 30 -11.63 -23.94 31.50
N ILE A 31 -12.28 -25.00 31.07
CA ILE A 31 -13.71 -25.22 31.32
C ILE A 31 -13.94 -26.42 32.23
N LYS A 32 -14.97 -26.32 33.08
CA LYS A 32 -15.46 -27.42 33.91
C LYS A 32 -16.61 -28.09 33.19
N VAL A 33 -16.39 -29.34 32.77
CA VAL A 33 -17.35 -30.15 32.03
C VAL A 33 -17.96 -31.19 32.96
N LYS A 34 -19.28 -31.35 32.91
CA LYS A 34 -20.00 -32.33 33.74
C LYS A 34 -19.53 -33.75 33.39
N GLY A 35 -19.04 -34.49 34.39
CA GLY A 35 -18.49 -35.85 34.21
C GLY A 35 -16.97 -35.94 34.07
N HIS A 36 -16.26 -34.81 33.98
CA HIS A 36 -14.80 -34.77 34.04
C HIS A 36 -14.33 -34.22 35.39
N ARG A 37 -13.33 -34.88 36.01
CA ARG A 37 -12.75 -34.45 37.29
C ARG A 37 -11.85 -33.23 37.14
N ASP A 38 -11.11 -33.14 36.03
CA ASP A 38 -10.17 -32.06 35.75
C ASP A 38 -10.73 -31.04 34.74
N LEU A 39 -10.18 -29.82 34.78
CA LEU A 39 -10.52 -28.76 33.81
C LEU A 39 -9.99 -29.11 32.43
N ILE A 40 -10.86 -28.98 31.43
CA ILE A 40 -10.52 -29.21 30.03
C ILE A 40 -10.05 -27.90 29.42
N THR A 41 -8.92 -27.94 28.70
CA THR A 41 -8.44 -26.80 27.91
C THR A 41 -9.15 -26.80 26.56
N VAL A 42 -9.92 -25.75 26.26
CA VAL A 42 -10.57 -25.52 24.97
C VAL A 42 -9.85 -24.38 24.26
N THR A 43 -9.47 -24.60 23.01
CA THR A 43 -8.93 -23.57 22.12
C THR A 43 -9.91 -23.30 21.00
N GLY A 44 -10.16 -22.03 20.70
CA GLY A 44 -11.14 -21.64 19.68
C GLY A 44 -11.25 -20.12 19.58
N ASN A 45 -12.22 -19.66 18.79
CA ASN A 45 -12.44 -18.22 18.62
C ASN A 45 -13.79 -17.84 19.20
N VAL A 46 -13.81 -16.87 20.10
CA VAL A 46 -15.02 -16.35 20.74
C VAL A 46 -14.92 -14.83 20.92
N PRO A 47 -16.01 -14.08 20.70
CA PRO A 47 -16.00 -12.61 20.63
C PRO A 47 -15.57 -11.98 21.96
N SER A 48 -16.17 -12.50 23.02
CA SER A 48 -15.78 -12.30 24.40
C SER A 48 -15.97 -13.64 25.10
N ALA A 49 -14.98 -14.06 25.87
CA ALA A 49 -15.15 -15.11 26.86
C ALA A 49 -15.02 -14.44 28.21
N LEU A 50 -15.96 -14.68 29.10
CA LEU A 50 -15.91 -14.15 30.46
C LEU A 50 -15.95 -15.34 31.43
N VAL A 51 -15.16 -15.27 32.50
CA VAL A 51 -15.15 -16.31 33.54
C VAL A 51 -16.56 -16.41 34.12
N GLY A 52 -17.09 -17.63 34.28
CA GLY A 52 -18.46 -17.89 34.71
C GLY A 52 -19.47 -18.12 33.58
N GLU A 53 -19.18 -17.73 32.33
CA GLU A 53 -20.06 -18.02 31.18
C GLU A 53 -20.13 -19.52 30.89
N TYR A 54 -21.29 -19.98 30.42
CA TYR A 54 -21.49 -21.36 29.99
C TYR A 54 -21.19 -21.46 28.50
N ILE A 55 -20.26 -22.33 28.09
CA ILE A 55 -19.94 -22.51 26.67
C ILE A 55 -20.51 -23.80 26.11
N LYS A 56 -20.93 -23.73 24.85
CA LYS A 56 -21.21 -24.89 24.00
C LYS A 56 -20.25 -24.86 22.83
N CYS A 57 -19.47 -25.92 22.66
CA CYS A 57 -18.48 -26.01 21.61
C CYS A 57 -18.49 -27.36 20.92
N SER A 58 -18.17 -27.36 19.62
CA SER A 58 -17.97 -28.56 18.83
C SER A 58 -16.62 -28.52 18.14
N GLY A 59 -15.95 -29.66 18.09
CA GLY A 59 -14.55 -29.70 17.71
C GLY A 59 -13.92 -31.09 17.78
N ILE A 60 -12.58 -31.08 17.76
CA ILE A 60 -11.77 -32.29 17.81
C ILE A 60 -10.74 -32.20 18.93
N TRP A 61 -10.42 -33.33 19.53
CA TRP A 61 -9.30 -33.42 20.46
C TRP A 61 -7.99 -33.32 19.71
N HIS A 62 -7.11 -32.44 20.19
CA HIS A 62 -5.77 -32.23 19.66
C HIS A 62 -4.77 -32.31 20.81
N ASN A 63 -3.70 -33.08 20.63
CA ASN A 63 -2.64 -33.15 21.63
C ASN A 63 -1.50 -32.23 21.21
N ASP A 64 -1.37 -31.10 21.88
CA ASP A 64 -0.30 -30.13 21.62
C ASP A 64 1.02 -30.61 22.24
N ARG A 65 2.13 -30.43 21.53
CA ARG A 65 3.46 -30.92 21.95
C ARG A 65 3.97 -30.24 23.23
N ASN A 66 3.55 -29.00 23.50
CA ASN A 66 4.01 -28.19 24.62
C ASN A 66 2.95 -28.08 25.73
N HIS A 67 1.66 -28.13 25.37
CA HIS A 67 0.55 -27.85 26.28
C HIS A 67 -0.38 -29.04 26.55
N GLY A 68 -0.08 -30.22 26.02
CA GLY A 68 -0.81 -31.45 26.25
C GLY A 68 -2.19 -31.49 25.58
N ARG A 69 -3.10 -32.28 26.15
CA ARG A 69 -4.40 -32.56 25.53
C ARG A 69 -5.33 -31.35 25.60
N GLN A 70 -5.73 -30.86 24.43
CA GLN A 70 -6.63 -29.72 24.26
C GLN A 70 -7.80 -30.09 23.35
N PHE A 71 -8.91 -29.37 23.50
CA PHE A 71 -10.07 -29.49 22.63
C PHE A 71 -10.12 -28.30 21.69
N LYS A 72 -9.87 -28.53 20.40
CA LYS A 72 -9.86 -27.49 19.37
C LYS A 72 -11.27 -27.33 18.81
N ALA A 73 -11.94 -26.25 19.22
CA ALA A 73 -13.30 -25.94 18.82
C ALA A 73 -13.34 -25.29 17.41
N HIS A 74 -14.11 -25.90 16.51
CA HIS A 74 -14.48 -25.30 15.22
C HIS A 74 -15.67 -24.34 15.38
N PHE A 75 -16.54 -24.63 16.34
CA PHE A 75 -17.66 -23.79 16.73
C PHE A 75 -17.64 -23.63 18.25
N LEU A 76 -17.74 -22.39 18.74
CA LEU A 76 -17.74 -22.07 20.16
C LEU A 76 -18.72 -20.92 20.38
N LYS A 77 -19.72 -21.16 21.24
CA LYS A 77 -20.71 -20.15 21.64
C LYS A 77 -20.70 -20.01 23.15
N ALA A 78 -20.48 -18.80 23.64
CA ALA A 78 -20.66 -18.45 25.04
C ALA A 78 -22.13 -18.03 25.29
N LEU A 79 -22.68 -18.51 26.39
CA LEU A 79 -24.00 -18.18 26.91
C LEU A 79 -23.80 -17.48 28.26
N PRO A 80 -24.68 -16.52 28.60
CA PRO A 80 -24.60 -15.84 29.89
C PRO A 80 -24.70 -16.85 31.05
N PRO A 81 -24.10 -16.54 32.21
CA PRO A 81 -24.21 -17.38 33.39
C PRO A 81 -25.67 -17.42 33.87
N ASP A 82 -26.27 -18.61 33.89
CA ASP A 82 -27.62 -18.88 34.40
C ASP A 82 -27.58 -19.58 35.78
N THR A 83 -26.39 -19.83 36.31
CA THR A 83 -26.17 -20.46 37.62
C THR A 83 -25.59 -19.46 38.61
N LEU A 84 -25.99 -19.56 39.89
CA LEU A 84 -25.48 -18.71 40.98
C LEU A 84 -23.95 -18.72 41.06
N GLU A 85 -23.32 -19.89 40.86
CA GLU A 85 -21.86 -20.04 40.84
C GLU A 85 -21.22 -19.34 39.62
N GLY A 86 -21.87 -19.39 38.46
CA GLY A 86 -21.43 -18.68 37.25
C GLY A 86 -21.55 -17.17 37.40
N ILE A 87 -22.65 -16.68 38.00
CA ILE A 87 -22.90 -15.26 38.24
C ILE A 87 -21.88 -14.70 39.26
N GLU A 88 -21.58 -15.43 40.33
CA GLU A 88 -20.59 -15.01 41.33
C GLU A 88 -19.18 -14.89 40.71
N LYS A 89 -18.76 -15.89 39.93
CA LYS A 89 -17.46 -15.88 39.25
C LYS A 89 -17.37 -14.78 38.19
N TYR A 90 -18.47 -14.53 37.49
CA TYR A 90 -18.58 -13.47 36.49
C TYR A 90 -18.40 -12.08 37.11
N LEU A 91 -19.14 -11.79 38.18
CA LEU A 91 -19.02 -10.52 38.90
C LEU A 91 -17.65 -10.37 39.59
N GLY A 92 -17.05 -11.47 40.06
CA GLY A 92 -15.76 -11.49 40.75
C GLY A 92 -14.52 -11.52 39.85
N SER A 93 -14.70 -11.63 38.53
CA SER A 93 -13.64 -11.78 37.53
C SER A 93 -12.72 -10.56 37.35
N GLY A 94 -13.05 -9.42 37.96
CA GLY A 94 -12.31 -8.17 37.82
C GLY A 94 -12.63 -7.37 36.55
N LEU A 95 -13.54 -7.86 35.71
CA LEU A 95 -14.01 -7.18 34.49
C LEU A 95 -14.85 -5.93 34.80
N ILE A 96 -15.65 -5.98 35.87
CA ILE A 96 -16.43 -4.83 36.36
C ILE A 96 -15.62 -4.15 37.46
N LYS A 97 -14.91 -3.07 37.11
CA LYS A 97 -14.12 -2.30 38.07
C LYS A 97 -15.02 -1.79 39.21
N GLY A 98 -14.80 -2.33 40.41
CA GLY A 98 -15.62 -2.02 41.60
C GLY A 98 -16.22 -3.26 42.26
N ILE A 99 -16.26 -4.41 41.57
CA ILE A 99 -16.67 -5.69 42.14
C ILE A 99 -15.46 -6.64 42.17
N GLY A 100 -14.94 -6.90 43.36
CA GLY A 100 -13.98 -7.99 43.60
C GLY A 100 -14.70 -9.27 44.05
N PRO A 101 -13.99 -10.41 44.15
CA PRO A 101 -14.56 -11.70 44.55
C PRO A 101 -15.37 -11.64 45.86
N TYR A 102 -14.92 -10.83 46.83
CA TYR A 102 -15.62 -10.59 48.09
C TYR A 102 -17.02 -9.96 47.91
N PHE A 103 -17.10 -8.90 47.09
CA PHE A 103 -18.36 -8.21 46.83
C PHE A 103 -19.25 -8.99 45.86
N ALA A 104 -18.69 -9.72 44.92
CA ALA A 104 -19.43 -10.63 44.06
C ALA A 104 -20.20 -11.68 44.89
N LYS A 105 -19.53 -12.28 45.88
CA LYS A 105 -20.17 -13.22 46.82
C LYS A 105 -21.26 -12.57 47.65
N LYS A 106 -21.03 -11.36 48.20
CA LYS A 106 -22.06 -10.61 48.94
C LYS A 106 -23.27 -10.25 48.07
N LEU A 107 -23.04 -9.82 46.84
CA LEU A 107 -24.08 -9.43 45.89
C LEU A 107 -24.94 -10.64 45.47
N VAL A 108 -24.32 -11.78 45.18
CA VAL A 108 -25.05 -13.03 44.87
C VAL A 108 -25.76 -13.60 46.10
N LEU A 109 -25.22 -13.44 47.31
CA LEU A 109 -25.94 -13.82 48.54
C LEU A 109 -27.17 -12.95 48.80
N ALA A 110 -27.07 -11.64 48.52
CA ALA A 110 -28.17 -10.69 48.74
C ALA A 110 -29.27 -10.78 47.67
N PHE A 111 -28.88 -10.90 46.39
CA PHE A 111 -29.81 -10.77 45.25
C PHE A 111 -29.96 -12.04 44.41
N LYS A 112 -29.21 -13.10 44.72
CA LYS A 112 -29.26 -14.40 44.04
C LYS A 112 -29.09 -14.26 42.52
N ASP A 113 -29.96 -14.91 41.76
CA ASP A 113 -30.01 -14.90 40.29
C ASP A 113 -30.43 -13.54 39.72
N ARG A 114 -31.13 -12.71 40.51
CA ARG A 114 -31.56 -11.36 40.12
C ARG A 114 -30.47 -10.30 40.22
N VAL A 115 -29.26 -10.64 40.68
CA VAL A 115 -28.19 -9.65 40.90
C VAL A 115 -27.83 -8.86 39.64
N LEU A 116 -27.91 -9.49 38.46
CA LEU A 116 -27.64 -8.83 37.17
C LEU A 116 -28.76 -7.84 36.82
N GLU A 117 -30.02 -8.21 37.07
CA GLU A 117 -31.19 -7.33 36.90
C GLU A 117 -31.13 -6.14 37.87
N VAL A 118 -30.67 -6.36 39.10
CA VAL A 118 -30.53 -5.31 40.12
C VAL A 118 -29.45 -4.31 39.73
N ILE A 119 -28.32 -4.76 39.17
CA ILE A 119 -27.27 -3.87 38.65
C ILE A 119 -27.81 -3.01 37.48
N GLU A 120 -28.74 -3.56 36.70
CA GLU A 120 -29.26 -2.97 35.48
C GLU A 120 -30.45 -2.01 35.68
N HIS A 121 -31.44 -2.43 36.47
CA HIS A 121 -32.74 -1.75 36.58
C HIS A 121 -32.97 -1.13 37.96
N GLU A 122 -32.32 -1.66 39.01
CA GLU A 122 -32.56 -1.23 40.40
C GLU A 122 -31.24 -0.87 41.12
N PRO A 123 -30.40 0.03 40.56
CA PRO A 123 -29.04 0.26 41.05
C PRO A 123 -28.99 0.85 42.47
N HIS A 124 -30.08 1.47 42.93
CA HIS A 124 -30.25 1.98 44.29
C HIS A 124 -30.19 0.85 45.34
N LEU A 125 -30.58 -0.37 44.98
CA LEU A 125 -30.53 -1.53 45.88
C LEU A 125 -29.10 -2.01 46.13
N LEU A 126 -28.15 -1.72 45.22
CA LEU A 126 -26.74 -2.09 45.43
C LEU A 126 -26.16 -1.44 46.70
N SER A 127 -26.65 -0.26 47.07
CA SER A 127 -26.24 0.47 48.28
C SER A 127 -26.78 -0.13 49.58
N THR A 128 -27.70 -1.08 49.51
CA THR A 128 -28.23 -1.81 50.68
C THR A 128 -27.31 -2.96 51.13
N VAL A 129 -26.34 -3.34 50.28
CA VAL A 129 -25.36 -4.37 50.60
C VAL A 129 -24.20 -3.77 51.39
N ASP A 130 -24.00 -4.30 52.59
CA ASP A 130 -22.97 -3.87 53.52
C ASP A 130 -21.56 -3.83 52.87
N GLY A 131 -20.97 -2.62 52.83
CA GLY A 131 -19.67 -2.31 52.21
C GLY A 131 -19.71 -1.78 50.77
N ILE A 132 -20.89 -1.66 50.16
CA ILE A 132 -21.11 -0.98 48.86
C ILE A 132 -21.84 0.35 49.13
N GLY A 133 -21.11 1.46 49.22
CA GLY A 133 -21.72 2.80 49.31
C GLY A 133 -22.14 3.36 47.94
N ASN A 134 -22.94 4.44 47.94
CA ASN A 134 -23.47 5.10 46.73
C ASN A 134 -22.40 5.39 45.66
N ALA A 135 -21.20 5.85 46.06
CA ALA A 135 -20.11 6.12 45.12
C ALA A 135 -19.60 4.86 44.40
N ARG A 136 -19.58 3.71 45.09
CA ARG A 136 -19.15 2.43 44.51
C ARG A 136 -20.26 1.81 43.66
N ALA A 137 -21.52 1.91 44.09
CA ALA A 137 -22.68 1.51 43.30
C ALA A 137 -22.72 2.24 41.93
N ASN A 138 -22.58 3.56 41.92
CA ASN A 138 -22.52 4.36 40.68
C ASN A 138 -21.36 3.93 39.77
N ARG A 139 -20.18 3.64 40.33
CA ARG A 139 -19.03 3.16 39.56
C ARG A 139 -19.27 1.78 38.95
N ILE A 140 -19.95 0.89 39.66
CA ILE A 140 -20.34 -0.44 39.18
C ILE A 140 -21.30 -0.29 38.00
N CYS A 141 -22.35 0.52 38.15
CA CYS A 141 -23.35 0.75 37.10
C CYS A 141 -22.74 1.37 35.83
N ASN A 142 -21.88 2.38 35.97
CA ASN A 142 -21.24 3.01 34.82
C ASN A 142 -20.32 2.04 34.06
N ASN A 143 -19.54 1.22 34.78
CA ASN A 143 -18.69 0.22 34.13
C ASN A 143 -19.49 -0.95 33.54
N TRP A 144 -20.62 -1.31 34.16
CA TRP A 144 -21.55 -2.30 33.64
C TRP A 144 -22.16 -1.85 32.31
N GLN A 145 -22.67 -0.60 32.25
CA GLN A 145 -23.23 -0.03 31.03
C GLN A 145 -22.19 0.04 29.91
N ALA A 146 -20.97 0.51 30.20
CA ALA A 146 -19.89 0.57 29.21
C ALA A 146 -19.54 -0.82 28.64
N GLN A 147 -19.47 -1.85 29.47
CA GLN A 147 -19.21 -3.23 29.03
C GLN A 147 -20.38 -3.83 28.24
N LYS A 148 -21.62 -3.51 28.62
CA LYS A 148 -22.83 -3.97 27.93
C LYS A 148 -22.90 -3.43 26.50
N VAL A 149 -22.66 -2.12 26.32
CA VAL A 149 -22.67 -1.48 25.00
C VAL A 149 -21.64 -2.11 24.06
N ILE A 150 -20.41 -2.36 24.55
CA ILE A 150 -19.36 -3.05 23.78
C ILE A 150 -19.83 -4.44 23.34
N ARG A 151 -20.41 -5.22 24.27
CA ARG A 151 -20.89 -6.57 23.97
C ARG A 151 -22.03 -6.56 22.94
N GLU A 152 -22.99 -5.66 23.07
CA GLU A 152 -24.11 -5.54 22.12
C GLU A 152 -23.62 -5.20 20.73
N ILE A 153 -22.69 -4.24 20.60
CA ILE A 153 -22.06 -3.88 19.32
C ILE A 153 -21.35 -5.09 18.71
N MET A 154 -20.57 -5.83 19.51
CA MET A 154 -19.83 -7.00 19.01
C MET A 154 -20.77 -8.12 18.54
N VAL A 155 -21.84 -8.39 19.29
CA VAL A 155 -22.85 -9.40 18.90
C VAL A 155 -23.58 -8.97 17.63
N PHE A 156 -23.99 -7.71 17.54
CA PHE A 156 -24.65 -7.16 16.36
C PHE A 156 -23.77 -7.25 15.11
N LEU A 157 -22.51 -6.82 15.19
CA LEU A 157 -21.62 -6.82 14.02
C LEU A 157 -21.38 -8.26 13.52
N GLN A 158 -21.22 -9.22 14.41
CA GLN A 158 -21.01 -10.61 14.04
C GLN A 158 -22.26 -11.31 13.52
N SER A 159 -23.45 -11.01 14.07
CA SER A 159 -24.70 -11.55 13.52
C SER A 159 -24.91 -11.13 12.07
N HIS A 160 -24.31 -10.00 11.66
CA HIS A 160 -24.32 -9.50 10.28
C HIS A 160 -23.05 -9.86 9.49
N GLY A 161 -22.26 -10.84 9.95
CA GLY A 161 -21.14 -11.42 9.20
C GLY A 161 -19.80 -10.69 9.34
N VAL A 162 -19.65 -9.77 10.28
CA VAL A 162 -18.38 -9.08 10.55
C VAL A 162 -17.52 -9.92 11.49
N GLY A 163 -16.34 -10.36 11.05
CA GLY A 163 -15.38 -11.07 11.90
C GLY A 163 -14.83 -10.22 13.05
N THR A 164 -14.40 -10.84 14.15
CA THR A 164 -13.98 -10.18 15.40
C THR A 164 -12.95 -9.06 15.23
N THR A 165 -11.91 -9.26 14.41
CA THR A 165 -10.88 -8.24 14.13
C THR A 165 -11.47 -7.00 13.44
N ARG A 166 -12.42 -7.21 12.54
CA ARG A 166 -13.10 -6.12 11.84
C ARG A 166 -14.08 -5.40 12.75
N ALA A 167 -14.82 -6.13 13.59
CA ALA A 167 -15.76 -5.56 14.56
C ALA A 167 -15.05 -4.64 15.58
N THR A 168 -13.86 -5.03 16.02
CA THR A 168 -13.03 -4.21 16.92
C THR A 168 -12.60 -2.90 16.27
N ARG A 169 -12.27 -2.91 14.97
CA ARG A 169 -11.95 -1.66 14.24
C ARG A 169 -13.18 -0.74 14.13
N ILE A 170 -14.35 -1.29 13.83
CA ILE A 170 -15.61 -0.52 13.82
C ILE A 170 -15.86 0.15 15.16
N TYR A 171 -15.73 -0.61 16.26
CA TYR A 171 -15.91 -0.05 17.60
C TYR A 171 -14.87 1.02 17.92
N LYS A 172 -13.60 0.82 17.57
CA LYS A 172 -12.55 1.85 17.78
C LYS A 172 -12.85 3.14 17.01
N THR A 173 -13.46 3.06 15.83
CA THR A 173 -13.77 4.24 15.00
C THR A 173 -15.05 4.96 15.45
N TYR A 174 -16.13 4.24 15.72
CA TYR A 174 -17.45 4.84 15.96
C TYR A 174 -17.93 4.78 17.42
N GLY A 175 -17.23 4.02 18.27
CA GLY A 175 -17.62 3.81 19.67
C GLY A 175 -19.06 3.30 19.78
N ASP A 176 -19.82 3.95 20.65
CA ASP A 176 -21.20 3.57 20.98
C ASP A 176 -22.18 3.77 19.81
N LYS A 177 -21.80 4.56 18.79
CA LYS A 177 -22.63 4.83 17.59
C LYS A 177 -22.49 3.76 16.50
N ALA A 178 -21.68 2.74 16.72
CA ALA A 178 -21.37 1.73 15.71
C ALA A 178 -22.63 1.05 15.14
N ILE A 179 -23.59 0.66 15.98
CA ILE A 179 -24.82 0.01 15.51
C ILE A 179 -25.66 0.98 14.66
N GLU A 180 -25.87 2.21 15.13
CA GLU A 180 -26.68 3.21 14.45
C GLU A 180 -26.13 3.53 13.05
N ILE A 181 -24.83 3.80 12.98
CA ILE A 181 -24.14 4.13 11.73
C ILE A 181 -24.23 2.96 10.73
N VAL A 182 -23.89 1.75 11.19
CA VAL A 182 -23.87 0.56 10.32
C VAL A 182 -25.28 0.16 9.87
N SER A 183 -26.30 0.37 10.71
CA SER A 183 -27.69 0.09 10.36
C SER A 183 -28.24 1.09 9.33
N ASN A 184 -27.91 2.38 9.49
CA ASN A 184 -28.38 3.43 8.59
C ASN A 184 -27.64 3.43 7.24
N ASN A 185 -26.32 3.31 7.25
CA ASN A 185 -25.52 3.27 6.04
C ASN A 185 -24.24 2.43 6.22
N PRO A 186 -24.31 1.11 5.99
CA PRO A 186 -23.17 0.22 6.14
C PRO A 186 -22.02 0.53 5.16
N TYR A 187 -22.28 1.27 4.08
CA TYR A 187 -21.24 1.68 3.13
C TYR A 187 -20.32 2.78 3.68
N GLN A 188 -20.68 3.44 4.79
CA GLN A 188 -19.75 4.34 5.51
C GLN A 188 -18.52 3.59 6.02
N LEU A 189 -18.66 2.30 6.35
CA LEU A 189 -17.53 1.45 6.73
C LEU A 189 -16.40 1.46 5.70
N ALA A 190 -16.75 1.46 4.42
CA ALA A 190 -15.76 1.47 3.34
C ALA A 190 -15.06 2.83 3.16
N LYS A 191 -15.65 3.91 3.68
CA LYS A 191 -15.07 5.26 3.64
C LYS A 191 -14.20 5.54 4.87
N ASP A 192 -14.69 5.20 6.06
CA ASP A 192 -14.09 5.69 7.31
C ASP A 192 -13.08 4.70 7.91
N ILE A 193 -13.13 3.42 7.53
CA ILE A 193 -12.33 2.38 8.17
C ILE A 193 -11.38 1.73 7.17
N ARG A 194 -10.08 1.96 7.39
CA ARG A 194 -9.02 1.35 6.59
C ARG A 194 -9.10 -0.19 6.64
N GLY A 195 -9.17 -0.80 5.45
CA GLY A 195 -9.29 -2.25 5.28
C GLY A 195 -10.72 -2.77 5.17
N PHE A 196 -11.74 -1.91 5.27
CA PHE A 196 -13.09 -2.21 4.79
C PHE A 196 -13.22 -1.80 3.32
N GLY A 197 -13.45 -2.79 2.45
CA GLY A 197 -13.78 -2.53 1.04
C GLY A 197 -15.28 -2.54 0.79
N PHE A 198 -15.71 -1.96 -0.33
CA PHE A 198 -17.10 -1.96 -0.78
C PHE A 198 -17.74 -3.35 -0.73
N ILE A 199 -17.05 -4.40 -1.19
CA ILE A 199 -17.57 -5.79 -1.18
C ILE A 199 -17.92 -6.26 0.23
N SER A 200 -17.09 -5.92 1.23
CA SER A 200 -17.37 -6.28 2.62
C SER A 200 -18.56 -5.50 3.17
N ALA A 201 -18.65 -4.20 2.86
CA ALA A 201 -19.79 -3.38 3.24
C ALA A 201 -21.09 -3.84 2.57
N ASP A 202 -21.06 -4.21 1.28
CA ASP A 202 -22.20 -4.74 0.52
C ASP A 202 -22.67 -6.08 1.09
N THR A 203 -21.75 -6.92 1.58
CA THR A 203 -22.11 -8.17 2.27
C THR A 203 -22.87 -7.88 3.58
N ILE A 204 -22.40 -6.92 4.37
CA ILE A 204 -23.06 -6.50 5.61
C ILE A 204 -24.43 -5.87 5.31
N ALA A 205 -24.51 -5.02 4.28
CA ALA A 205 -25.74 -4.39 3.83
C ALA A 205 -26.82 -5.42 3.47
N ARG A 206 -26.45 -6.46 2.71
CA ARG A 206 -27.36 -7.57 2.39
C ARG A 206 -27.82 -8.32 3.63
N ASN A 207 -26.91 -8.59 4.57
CA ASN A 207 -27.26 -9.26 5.83
C ASN A 207 -28.19 -8.41 6.71
N LEU A 208 -28.11 -7.08 6.62
CA LEU A 208 -29.01 -6.13 7.28
C LEU A 208 -30.38 -6.02 6.58
N GLY A 209 -30.56 -6.66 5.42
CA GLY A 209 -31.81 -6.61 4.65
C GLY A 209 -31.96 -5.38 3.76
N ILE A 210 -30.86 -4.68 3.43
CA ILE A 210 -30.90 -3.58 2.47
C ILE A 210 -31.20 -4.14 1.07
N ASP A 211 -32.22 -3.56 0.41
CA ASP A 211 -32.67 -4.01 -0.90
C ASP A 211 -31.58 -3.91 -1.98
N LYS A 212 -31.58 -4.87 -2.92
CA LYS A 212 -30.60 -4.94 -4.01
C LYS A 212 -30.63 -3.67 -4.88
N ASN A 213 -31.82 -3.10 -5.08
CA ASN A 213 -32.10 -1.91 -5.88
C ASN A 213 -32.13 -0.63 -5.04
N SER A 214 -31.71 -0.68 -3.77
CA SER A 214 -31.67 0.50 -2.92
C SER A 214 -30.73 1.58 -3.47
N LEU A 215 -31.17 2.83 -3.36
CA LEU A 215 -30.40 3.97 -3.85
C LEU A 215 -29.10 4.18 -3.06
N ILE A 216 -29.10 3.88 -1.77
CA ILE A 216 -27.90 3.95 -0.92
C ILE A 216 -26.80 3.01 -1.44
N ARG A 217 -27.17 1.81 -1.88
CA ARG A 217 -26.26 0.84 -2.51
C ARG A 217 -25.76 1.32 -3.87
N ALA A 218 -26.65 1.86 -4.70
CA ALA A 218 -26.29 2.40 -6.01
C ALA A 218 -25.28 3.54 -5.90
N LYS A 219 -25.52 4.52 -5.02
CA LYS A 219 -24.59 5.62 -4.72
C LYS A 219 -23.22 5.13 -4.27
N ALA A 220 -23.19 4.21 -3.32
CA ALA A 220 -21.94 3.63 -2.84
C ALA A 220 -21.19 2.88 -3.96
N GLY A 221 -21.91 2.19 -4.85
CA GLY A 221 -21.32 1.52 -6.01
C GLY A 221 -20.78 2.47 -7.08
N VAL A 222 -21.43 3.61 -7.32
CA VAL A 222 -20.92 4.67 -8.22
C VAL A 222 -19.58 5.18 -7.73
N ILE A 223 -19.50 5.59 -6.46
CA ILE A 223 -18.26 6.09 -5.84
C ILE A 223 -17.19 5.00 -5.84
N HIS A 224 -17.54 3.75 -5.51
CA HIS A 224 -16.59 2.64 -5.52
C HIS A 224 -16.01 2.38 -6.92
N SER A 225 -16.86 2.35 -7.95
CA SER A 225 -16.44 2.14 -9.34
C SER A 225 -15.48 3.24 -9.82
N LEU A 226 -15.73 4.51 -9.44
CA LEU A 226 -14.82 5.60 -9.72
C LEU A 226 -13.51 5.50 -8.94
N LEU A 227 -13.53 5.12 -7.66
CA LEU A 227 -12.31 4.90 -6.86
C LEU A 227 -11.47 3.73 -7.39
N GLU A 228 -12.12 2.68 -7.90
CA GLU A 228 -11.44 1.58 -8.59
C GLU A 228 -10.80 2.09 -9.89
N ALA A 229 -11.52 2.89 -10.68
CA ALA A 229 -10.97 3.52 -11.88
C ALA A 229 -9.78 4.45 -11.56
N THR A 230 -9.83 5.18 -10.45
CA THR A 230 -8.71 5.97 -9.94
C THR A 230 -7.50 5.11 -9.61
N SER A 231 -7.72 3.92 -9.05
CA SER A 231 -6.66 2.94 -8.77
C SER A 231 -6.05 2.36 -10.06
N ASP A 232 -6.82 2.33 -11.15
CA ASP A 232 -6.34 1.98 -12.50
C ASP A 232 -5.68 3.17 -13.24
N GLY A 233 -5.70 4.35 -12.62
CA GLY A 233 -5.02 5.55 -13.11
C GLY A 233 -5.94 6.61 -13.73
N HIS A 234 -7.26 6.44 -13.71
CA HIS A 234 -8.21 7.38 -14.31
C HIS A 234 -8.64 8.49 -13.33
N CYS A 235 -8.67 9.75 -13.75
CA CYS A 235 -9.25 10.85 -12.98
C CYS A 235 -10.80 10.85 -13.05
N GLY A 236 -11.36 10.30 -14.13
CA GLY A 236 -12.79 10.10 -14.34
C GLY A 236 -13.06 9.04 -15.41
N LEU A 237 -14.32 8.68 -15.62
CA LEU A 237 -14.71 7.69 -16.62
C LEU A 237 -15.77 8.25 -17.57
N PRO A 238 -15.77 7.82 -18.86
CA PRO A 238 -16.90 8.10 -19.74
C PRO A 238 -18.17 7.52 -19.13
N LYS A 239 -19.27 8.29 -19.12
CA LYS A 239 -20.53 7.87 -18.49
C LYS A 239 -20.98 6.48 -18.91
N LYS A 240 -20.89 6.17 -20.21
CA LYS A 240 -21.24 4.85 -20.76
C LYS A 240 -20.42 3.70 -20.15
N ILE A 241 -19.11 3.89 -19.95
CA ILE A 241 -18.23 2.88 -19.36
C ILE A 241 -18.54 2.73 -17.87
N LEU A 242 -18.74 3.85 -17.17
CA LEU A 242 -19.08 3.85 -15.74
C LEU A 242 -20.38 3.08 -15.49
N LEU A 243 -21.44 3.37 -16.26
CA LEU A 243 -22.72 2.69 -16.16
C LEU A 243 -22.58 1.17 -16.38
N GLN A 244 -21.80 0.75 -17.39
CA GLN A 244 -21.54 -0.68 -17.66
C GLN A 244 -20.81 -1.36 -16.50
N ASN A 245 -19.79 -0.70 -15.93
CA ASN A 245 -19.03 -1.24 -14.80
C ASN A 245 -19.92 -1.41 -13.56
N ILE A 246 -20.76 -0.40 -13.26
CA ILE A 246 -21.67 -0.45 -12.11
C ILE A 246 -22.76 -1.51 -12.32
N GLN A 247 -23.33 -1.61 -13.52
CA GLN A 247 -24.32 -2.65 -13.83
C GLN A 247 -23.72 -4.05 -13.63
N LYS A 248 -22.49 -4.28 -14.10
CA LYS A 248 -21.79 -5.56 -13.91
C LYS A 248 -21.48 -5.86 -12.44
N LEU A 249 -21.19 -4.83 -11.64
CA LEU A 249 -20.87 -4.98 -10.22
C LEU A 249 -22.11 -5.22 -9.35
N LEU A 250 -23.17 -4.42 -9.55
CA LEU A 250 -24.35 -4.40 -8.68
C LEU A 250 -25.52 -5.23 -9.20
N GLU A 251 -25.55 -5.49 -10.52
CA GLU A 251 -26.64 -6.15 -11.24
C GLU A 251 -28.00 -5.50 -10.98
N ILE A 252 -28.06 -4.18 -11.16
CA ILE A 252 -29.27 -3.34 -11.02
C ILE A 252 -29.59 -2.61 -12.33
N GLU A 253 -30.78 -2.03 -12.41
CA GLU A 253 -31.25 -1.27 -13.58
C GLU A 253 -30.50 0.06 -13.75
N TYR A 254 -30.37 0.51 -15.01
CA TYR A 254 -29.66 1.74 -15.35
C TYR A 254 -30.31 2.99 -14.73
N ASP A 255 -31.65 3.04 -14.70
CA ASP A 255 -32.39 4.21 -14.20
C ASP A 255 -32.05 4.53 -12.74
N ILE A 256 -31.86 3.50 -11.90
CA ILE A 256 -31.45 3.65 -10.49
C ILE A 256 -30.02 4.18 -10.40
N ILE A 257 -29.13 3.72 -11.29
CA ILE A 257 -27.73 4.17 -11.32
C ILE A 257 -27.67 5.64 -11.77
N GLU A 258 -28.46 6.02 -12.77
CA GLU A 258 -28.55 7.41 -13.22
C GLU A 258 -29.11 8.32 -12.14
N GLN A 259 -30.16 7.91 -11.43
CA GLN A 259 -30.68 8.64 -10.28
C GLN A 259 -29.61 8.78 -9.18
N ALA A 260 -28.84 7.73 -8.90
CA ALA A 260 -27.75 7.78 -7.94
C ALA A 260 -26.68 8.81 -8.35
N ILE A 261 -26.31 8.86 -9.63
CA ILE A 261 -25.36 9.85 -10.16
C ILE A 261 -25.91 11.27 -9.98
N ILE A 262 -27.17 11.51 -10.34
CA ILE A 262 -27.82 12.83 -10.21
C ILE A 262 -27.78 13.31 -8.76
N GLU A 263 -28.13 12.45 -7.81
CA GLU A 263 -28.12 12.82 -6.39
C GLU A 263 -26.70 13.04 -5.84
N GLU A 264 -25.71 12.24 -6.26
CA GLU A 264 -24.31 12.44 -5.86
C GLU A 264 -23.71 13.74 -6.46
N VAL A 265 -24.15 14.14 -7.65
CA VAL A 265 -23.83 15.45 -8.25
C VAL A 265 -24.48 16.58 -7.46
N ALA A 266 -25.74 16.44 -7.07
CA ALA A 266 -26.42 17.43 -6.21
C ALA A 266 -25.75 17.59 -4.84
N LEU A 267 -25.13 16.52 -4.32
CA LEU A 267 -24.31 16.52 -3.10
C LEU A 267 -22.87 17.04 -3.32
N ASN A 268 -22.51 17.49 -4.53
CA ASN A 268 -21.17 17.93 -4.92
C ASN A 268 -20.07 16.88 -4.73
N SER A 269 -20.42 15.60 -4.68
CA SER A 269 -19.44 14.50 -4.59
C SER A 269 -18.92 14.06 -5.96
N LEU A 270 -19.73 14.29 -7.00
CA LEU A 270 -19.41 14.02 -8.40
C LEU A 270 -19.57 15.28 -9.25
N ILE A 271 -18.80 15.33 -10.33
CA ILE A 271 -18.90 16.35 -11.38
C ILE A 271 -19.09 15.66 -12.73
N ILE A 272 -20.04 16.15 -13.51
CA ILE A 272 -20.23 15.79 -14.91
C ILE A 272 -19.60 16.87 -15.76
N ASP A 273 -18.70 16.48 -16.67
CA ASP A 273 -18.07 17.40 -17.61
C ASP A 273 -17.74 16.64 -18.90
N THR A 274 -17.38 17.34 -19.97
CA THR A 274 -17.02 16.74 -21.25
C THR A 274 -15.52 16.76 -21.50
N ILE A 275 -15.00 15.73 -22.16
CA ILE A 275 -13.67 15.72 -22.78
C ILE A 275 -13.90 15.34 -24.24
N ASN A 276 -13.46 16.19 -25.17
CA ASN A 276 -13.65 15.98 -26.62
C ASN A 276 -15.11 15.64 -26.99
N TYR A 277 -16.08 16.40 -26.45
CA TYR A 277 -17.53 16.21 -26.63
C TYR A 277 -18.14 14.91 -26.09
N VAL A 278 -17.37 14.10 -25.37
CA VAL A 278 -17.86 12.90 -24.67
C VAL A 278 -18.12 13.25 -23.21
N GLU A 279 -19.25 12.82 -22.66
CA GLU A 279 -19.61 13.05 -21.25
C GLU A 279 -18.83 12.10 -20.32
N PHE A 280 -18.16 12.69 -19.33
CA PHE A 280 -17.39 12.02 -18.29
C PHE A 280 -17.95 12.36 -16.91
N ILE A 281 -17.78 11.41 -16.00
CA ILE A 281 -18.12 11.57 -14.59
C ILE A 281 -16.83 11.47 -13.79
N PHE A 282 -16.59 12.47 -12.94
CA PHE A 282 -15.41 12.60 -12.10
C PHE A 282 -15.80 12.58 -10.63
N LEU A 283 -14.89 12.08 -9.79
CA LEU A 283 -14.91 12.44 -8.38
C LEU A 283 -14.57 13.93 -8.27
N THR A 284 -15.38 14.69 -7.52
CA THR A 284 -15.19 16.14 -7.36
C THR A 284 -13.77 16.50 -6.91
N SER A 285 -13.19 15.69 -6.01
CA SER A 285 -11.81 15.88 -5.52
C SER A 285 -10.78 15.87 -6.66
N TYR A 286 -10.79 14.84 -7.51
CA TYR A 286 -9.84 14.72 -8.62
C TYR A 286 -10.05 15.79 -9.69
N TYR A 287 -11.29 16.14 -9.99
CA TYR A 287 -11.59 17.26 -10.90
C TYR A 287 -11.02 18.59 -10.39
N ILE A 288 -11.20 18.86 -9.09
CA ILE A 288 -10.66 20.07 -8.44
C ILE A 288 -9.13 20.02 -8.41
N TYR A 289 -8.51 18.86 -8.17
CA TYR A 289 -7.06 18.70 -8.20
C TYR A 289 -6.49 19.07 -9.57
N GLU A 290 -7.03 18.52 -10.65
CA GLU A 290 -6.60 18.83 -12.03
C GLU A 290 -6.72 20.32 -12.34
N LYS A 291 -7.88 20.91 -12.03
CA LYS A 291 -8.15 22.34 -12.27
C LYS A 291 -7.19 23.24 -11.50
N ASN A 292 -6.92 22.92 -10.23
CA ASN A 292 -6.01 23.70 -9.39
C ASN A 292 -4.56 23.56 -9.84
N ILE A 293 -4.13 22.34 -10.20
CA ILE A 293 -2.79 22.10 -10.78
C ILE A 293 -2.61 22.99 -12.01
N ALA A 294 -3.54 22.93 -12.97
CA ALA A 294 -3.44 23.71 -14.19
C ALA A 294 -3.35 25.22 -13.90
N LYS A 295 -4.21 25.74 -13.00
CA LYS A 295 -4.20 27.14 -12.59
C LYS A 295 -2.84 27.56 -12.00
N ILE A 296 -2.29 26.77 -11.08
CA ILE A 296 -0.99 27.06 -10.44
C ILE A 296 0.13 27.05 -11.48
N LEU A 297 0.18 26.03 -12.33
CA LEU A 297 1.23 25.91 -13.33
C LEU A 297 1.18 27.04 -14.37
N VAL A 298 -0.01 27.40 -14.88
CA VAL A 298 -0.17 28.52 -15.82
C VAL A 298 0.27 29.84 -15.20
N ASN A 299 -0.02 30.06 -13.91
CA ASN A 299 0.43 31.25 -13.18
C ASN A 299 1.96 31.26 -13.02
N LEU A 300 2.59 30.12 -12.71
CA LEU A 300 4.03 30.01 -12.61
C LEU A 300 4.74 30.27 -13.94
N THR A 301 4.18 29.80 -15.07
CA THR A 301 4.73 30.06 -16.41
C THR A 301 4.75 31.55 -16.75
N LYS A 302 3.76 32.33 -16.27
CA LYS A 302 3.66 33.78 -16.51
C LYS A 302 4.52 34.61 -15.56
N ALA A 303 4.99 34.03 -14.46
CA ALA A 303 5.75 34.74 -13.44
C ALA A 303 7.25 34.80 -13.77
N SER A 304 7.90 35.89 -13.37
CA SER A 304 9.34 36.07 -13.54
C SER A 304 10.15 35.34 -12.45
N VAL A 305 11.40 35.02 -12.78
CA VAL A 305 12.38 34.45 -11.84
C VAL A 305 12.82 35.48 -10.80
N THR A 306 13.15 35.01 -9.60
CA THR A 306 13.50 35.86 -8.44
C THR A 306 15.00 36.14 -8.31
N TRP A 307 15.86 35.34 -8.94
CA TRP A 307 17.33 35.43 -8.82
C TRP A 307 18.01 36.39 -9.81
N GLY A 308 17.23 37.17 -10.56
CA GLY A 308 17.73 38.15 -11.53
C GLY A 308 18.25 37.54 -12.83
N LYS A 309 18.79 38.39 -13.72
CA LYS A 309 19.39 37.94 -14.99
C LYS A 309 20.69 37.21 -14.73
N ILE A 310 20.81 36.01 -15.29
CA ILE A 310 22.03 35.20 -15.28
C ILE A 310 22.53 35.11 -16.71
N ASP A 311 23.75 35.56 -16.95
CA ASP A 311 24.39 35.45 -18.26
C ASP A 311 24.93 34.03 -18.44
N THR A 312 24.24 33.25 -19.26
CA THR A 312 24.55 31.84 -19.50
C THR A 312 25.82 31.67 -20.33
N ILE A 313 26.17 32.66 -21.13
CA ILE A 313 27.35 32.63 -22.02
C ILE A 313 28.64 32.60 -21.19
N THR A 314 28.68 33.33 -20.07
CA THR A 314 29.85 33.39 -19.19
C THR A 314 29.91 32.23 -18.19
N ILE A 315 28.76 31.73 -17.75
CA ILE A 315 28.66 30.71 -16.69
C ILE A 315 28.85 29.28 -17.22
N LEU A 316 28.26 28.94 -18.38
CA LEU A 316 28.33 27.57 -18.90
C LEU A 316 29.76 27.05 -19.11
N PRO A 317 30.70 27.82 -19.70
CA PRO A 317 32.08 27.36 -19.87
C PRO A 317 32.80 27.13 -18.53
N THR A 318 32.48 27.92 -17.51
CA THR A 318 33.06 27.78 -16.17
C THR A 318 32.60 26.48 -15.53
N ILE A 319 31.32 26.14 -15.66
CA ILE A 319 30.74 24.90 -15.13
C ILE A 319 31.27 23.67 -15.87
N GLU A 320 31.37 23.72 -17.20
CA GLU A 320 31.97 22.65 -18.00
C GLU A 320 33.40 22.34 -17.53
N LYS A 321 34.18 23.39 -17.21
CA LYS A 321 35.54 23.26 -16.68
C LYS A 321 35.58 22.71 -15.25
N GLU A 322 34.73 23.20 -14.35
CA GLU A 322 34.67 22.74 -12.95
C GLU A 322 34.23 21.28 -12.82
N LEU A 323 33.28 20.86 -13.66
CA LEU A 323 32.77 19.49 -13.66
C LEU A 323 33.60 18.54 -14.53
N GLY A 324 34.49 19.07 -15.38
CA GLY A 324 35.26 18.27 -16.32
C GLY A 324 34.38 17.57 -17.36
N ILE A 325 33.25 18.18 -17.74
CA ILE A 325 32.28 17.62 -18.69
C ILE A 325 32.04 18.58 -19.85
N THR A 326 31.65 18.04 -21.01
CA THR A 326 31.15 18.81 -22.14
C THR A 326 29.66 18.56 -22.27
N LEU A 327 28.85 19.61 -22.15
CA LEU A 327 27.40 19.52 -22.22
C LEU A 327 26.95 19.45 -23.67
N ALA A 328 25.93 18.62 -23.94
CA ALA A 328 25.30 18.55 -25.25
C ALA A 328 24.46 19.82 -25.52
N THR A 329 24.10 20.07 -26.79
CA THR A 329 23.30 21.24 -27.16
C THR A 329 21.97 21.27 -26.42
N SER A 330 21.24 20.15 -26.36
CA SER A 330 19.97 20.08 -25.62
C SER A 330 20.14 20.37 -24.11
N GLN A 331 21.26 19.97 -23.52
CA GLN A 331 21.57 20.25 -22.12
C GLN A 331 21.89 21.73 -21.88
N LYS A 332 22.63 22.37 -22.80
CA LYS A 332 22.89 23.82 -22.74
C LYS A 332 21.58 24.60 -22.81
N THR A 333 20.72 24.28 -23.77
CA THR A 333 19.37 24.86 -23.88
C THR A 333 18.53 24.60 -22.63
N ALA A 334 18.64 23.41 -22.03
CA ALA A 334 17.91 23.12 -20.80
C ALA A 334 18.36 23.99 -19.62
N ILE A 335 19.67 24.21 -19.44
CA ILE A 335 20.18 25.12 -18.39
C ILE A 335 19.73 26.55 -18.67
N GLU A 336 19.82 27.02 -19.91
CA GLU A 336 19.38 28.38 -20.28
C GLU A 336 17.91 28.60 -19.95
N HIS A 337 17.03 27.69 -20.37
CA HIS A 337 15.62 27.78 -20.07
C HIS A 337 15.34 27.69 -18.56
N ALA A 338 16.03 26.81 -17.83
CA ALA A 338 15.82 26.62 -16.39
C ALA A 338 16.22 27.85 -15.56
N LEU A 339 17.12 28.70 -16.08
CA LEU A 339 17.53 29.95 -15.45
C LEU A 339 16.63 31.13 -15.84
N GLN A 340 15.94 31.06 -16.98
CA GLN A 340 15.06 32.10 -17.51
C GLN A 340 13.59 31.93 -17.10
N HIS A 341 13.14 30.69 -16.90
CA HIS A 341 11.75 30.37 -16.61
C HIS A 341 11.60 29.91 -15.17
N LYS A 342 10.53 30.36 -14.51
CA LYS A 342 10.18 29.93 -13.17
C LYS A 342 9.64 28.50 -13.12
N LEU A 343 9.07 28.03 -14.23
CA LEU A 343 8.58 26.66 -14.39
C LEU A 343 9.18 26.06 -15.66
N MET A 344 9.75 24.87 -15.54
CA MET A 344 10.28 24.12 -16.67
C MET A 344 10.17 22.60 -16.47
N VAL A 345 10.05 21.88 -17.58
CA VAL A 345 10.13 20.42 -17.64
C VAL A 345 11.38 19.98 -18.40
N ILE A 346 12.11 19.01 -17.85
CA ILE A 346 13.18 18.29 -18.52
C ILE A 346 12.76 16.82 -18.62
N THR A 347 12.72 16.30 -19.85
CA THR A 347 12.40 14.90 -20.12
C THR A 347 13.49 14.23 -20.94
N GLY A 348 13.72 12.95 -20.73
CA GLY A 348 14.69 12.20 -21.52
C GLY A 348 14.80 10.74 -21.08
N GLY A 349 15.27 9.89 -22.00
CA GLY A 349 15.48 8.47 -21.75
C GLY A 349 16.68 8.15 -20.83
N PRO A 350 17.02 6.87 -20.64
CA PRO A 350 18.24 6.47 -19.95
C PRO A 350 19.48 6.96 -20.72
N GLY A 351 20.56 7.29 -20.01
CA GLY A 351 21.84 7.65 -20.64
C GLY A 351 21.91 9.03 -21.30
N THR A 352 20.85 9.85 -21.22
CA THR A 352 20.82 11.24 -21.73
C THR A 352 21.40 12.27 -20.75
N GLY A 353 21.87 11.84 -19.57
CA GLY A 353 22.55 12.69 -18.61
C GLY A 353 21.64 13.64 -17.80
N LYS A 354 20.36 13.31 -17.59
CA LYS A 354 19.41 14.12 -16.79
C LYS A 354 19.98 14.53 -15.42
N THR A 355 20.52 13.58 -14.67
CA THR A 355 21.07 13.83 -13.33
C THR A 355 22.31 14.73 -13.37
N THR A 356 23.18 14.54 -14.38
CA THR A 356 24.34 15.41 -14.61
C THR A 356 23.93 16.85 -14.93
N LEU A 357 22.88 17.01 -15.73
CA LEU A 357 22.28 18.30 -16.07
C LEU A 357 21.71 18.98 -14.83
N VAL A 358 20.96 18.26 -14.00
CA VAL A 358 20.43 18.78 -12.73
C VAL A 358 21.58 19.22 -11.81
N ASN A 359 22.62 18.40 -11.63
CA ASN A 359 23.79 18.79 -10.83
C ASN A 359 24.47 20.07 -11.39
N SER A 360 24.63 20.16 -12.70
CA SER A 360 25.20 21.35 -13.36
C SER A 360 24.38 22.61 -13.09
N LEU A 361 23.06 22.52 -13.21
CA LEU A 361 22.14 23.62 -12.91
C LEU A 361 22.18 24.04 -11.44
N LEU A 362 22.20 23.07 -10.52
CA LEU A 362 22.23 23.34 -9.08
C LEU A 362 23.51 24.05 -8.67
N LYS A 363 24.66 23.68 -9.22
CA LYS A 363 25.93 24.39 -9.00
C LYS A 363 25.86 25.84 -9.46
N THR A 364 25.24 26.12 -10.61
CA THR A 364 24.98 27.50 -11.07
C THR A 364 24.21 28.30 -10.03
N LEU A 365 23.12 27.73 -9.52
CA LEU A 365 22.19 28.42 -8.62
C LEU A 365 22.73 28.54 -7.18
N THR A 366 23.62 27.64 -6.75
CA THR A 366 24.21 27.67 -5.41
C THR A 366 25.03 28.95 -5.18
N THR A 367 25.60 29.53 -6.25
CA THR A 367 26.31 30.82 -6.18
C THR A 367 25.43 31.99 -5.75
N LYS A 368 24.10 31.86 -5.82
CA LYS A 368 23.11 32.90 -5.48
C LYS A 368 22.52 32.78 -4.08
N LYS A 369 22.98 31.84 -3.24
CA LYS A 369 22.47 31.59 -1.88
C LYS A 369 20.95 31.33 -1.82
N LEU A 370 20.40 30.66 -2.84
CA LEU A 370 18.99 30.25 -2.87
C LEU A 370 18.75 29.03 -1.97
N ASN A 371 17.59 28.97 -1.33
CA ASN A 371 17.14 27.78 -0.62
C ASN A 371 16.58 26.75 -1.61
N ILE A 372 17.44 25.83 -2.05
CA ILE A 372 17.07 24.78 -2.99
C ILE A 372 16.58 23.55 -2.22
N LYS A 373 15.43 23.01 -2.62
CA LYS A 373 14.93 21.72 -2.15
C LYS A 373 14.82 20.73 -3.31
N LEU A 374 15.23 19.50 -3.04
CA LEU A 374 15.17 18.38 -3.97
C LEU A 374 14.18 17.35 -3.42
N CYS A 375 13.32 16.82 -4.28
CA CYS A 375 12.47 15.70 -3.90
C CYS A 375 12.26 14.69 -5.03
N ALA A 376 11.86 13.49 -4.63
CA ALA A 376 11.48 12.42 -5.53
C ALA A 376 10.29 11.63 -4.95
N PRO A 377 9.51 10.89 -5.75
CA PRO A 377 8.36 10.14 -5.26
C PRO A 377 8.74 8.94 -4.37
N THR A 378 9.94 8.37 -4.52
CA THR A 378 10.41 7.21 -3.75
C THR A 378 11.70 7.51 -2.99
N GLY A 379 11.91 6.82 -1.86
CA GLY A 379 13.12 6.98 -1.04
C GLY A 379 14.40 6.63 -1.80
N ARG A 380 14.33 5.63 -2.69
CA ARG A 380 15.45 5.21 -3.55
C ARG A 380 15.84 6.26 -4.58
N ALA A 381 14.86 6.85 -5.26
CA ALA A 381 15.12 7.94 -6.21
C ALA A 381 15.71 9.15 -5.48
N ALA A 382 15.15 9.49 -4.31
CA ALA A 382 15.66 10.57 -3.47
C ALA A 382 17.13 10.33 -3.07
N LYS A 383 17.47 9.14 -2.56
CA LYS A 383 18.84 8.80 -2.17
C LYS A 383 19.85 8.94 -3.32
N ARG A 384 19.48 8.51 -4.53
CA ARG A 384 20.35 8.63 -5.71
C ARG A 384 20.56 10.07 -6.14
N LEU A 385 19.50 10.86 -6.10
CA LEU A 385 19.61 12.28 -6.38
C LEU A 385 20.52 12.94 -5.33
N SER A 386 20.43 12.55 -4.06
CA SER A 386 21.37 13.01 -3.02
C SER A 386 22.81 12.61 -3.31
N GLU A 387 23.09 11.35 -3.67
CA GLU A 387 24.44 10.86 -3.96
C GLU A 387 25.07 11.56 -5.18
N SER A 388 24.27 11.90 -6.19
CA SER A 388 24.73 12.50 -7.44
C SER A 388 24.85 14.02 -7.40
N THR A 389 24.03 14.70 -6.61
CA THR A 389 24.03 16.17 -6.47
C THR A 389 24.82 16.64 -5.25
N GLY A 390 25.03 15.77 -4.25
CA GLY A 390 25.63 16.12 -2.97
C GLY A 390 24.70 16.91 -2.02
N LEU A 391 23.44 17.12 -2.41
CA LEU A 391 22.45 17.86 -1.62
C LEU A 391 21.41 16.90 -1.01
N GLU A 392 20.90 17.23 0.18
CA GLU A 392 19.88 16.42 0.83
C GLU A 392 18.58 16.41 0.00
N THR A 393 18.20 15.23 -0.46
CA THR A 393 16.93 14.97 -1.16
C THR A 393 16.04 14.09 -0.31
N THR A 394 14.77 14.48 -0.18
CA THR A 394 13.75 13.70 0.55
C THR A 394 12.68 13.15 -0.38
N THR A 395 11.82 12.27 0.12
CA THR A 395 10.60 11.94 -0.61
C THR A 395 9.63 13.13 -0.62
N ILE A 396 8.72 13.20 -1.60
CA ILE A 396 7.65 14.22 -1.61
C ILE A 396 6.83 14.14 -0.32
N HIS A 397 6.50 12.93 0.14
CA HIS A 397 5.77 12.70 1.39
C HIS A 397 6.50 13.25 2.63
N ARG A 398 7.82 13.04 2.71
CA ARG A 398 8.62 13.57 3.82
C ARG A 398 8.78 15.09 3.73
N LEU A 399 8.91 15.62 2.52
CA LEU A 399 8.98 17.07 2.28
C LEU A 399 7.69 17.77 2.73
N LEU A 400 6.54 17.15 2.51
CA LEU A 400 5.22 17.68 2.85
C LEU A 400 4.79 17.44 4.31
N GLU A 401 5.56 16.65 5.07
CA GLU A 401 5.30 16.28 6.47
C GLU A 401 3.91 15.66 6.70
N ILE A 402 3.82 14.34 6.77
CA ILE A 402 2.53 13.66 6.98
C ILE A 402 1.98 13.94 8.38
N ASP A 403 0.69 14.24 8.44
CA ASP A 403 -0.07 14.32 9.69
C ASP A 403 -0.65 12.92 10.04
N PRO A 404 -0.12 12.24 11.08
CA PRO A 404 -0.58 10.92 11.48
C PRO A 404 -1.96 10.94 12.17
N ALA A 405 -2.43 12.08 12.69
CA ALA A 405 -3.69 12.16 13.44
C ALA A 405 -4.92 12.28 12.51
N TYR A 406 -4.80 13.07 11.44
CA TYR A 406 -5.93 13.38 10.56
C TYR A 406 -5.83 12.76 9.16
N GLY A 407 -4.66 12.22 8.79
CA GLY A 407 -4.39 11.76 7.44
C GLY A 407 -4.30 12.96 6.48
N GLY A 408 -3.09 13.38 6.15
CA GLY A 408 -2.87 14.55 5.28
C GLY A 408 -1.44 15.05 5.34
N PHE A 409 -1.21 16.27 4.85
CA PHE A 409 0.09 16.93 4.85
C PHE A 409 0.03 18.22 5.67
N LYS A 410 1.04 18.45 6.51
CA LYS A 410 1.17 19.67 7.31
C LYS A 410 1.59 20.86 6.45
N ARG A 411 2.37 20.62 5.39
CA ARG A 411 2.75 21.66 4.42
C ARG A 411 1.64 21.87 3.39
N ASN A 412 1.20 23.12 3.25
CA ASN A 412 0.08 23.52 2.40
C ASN A 412 0.15 25.03 2.09
N GLU A 413 -0.93 25.63 1.60
CA GLU A 413 -0.99 27.06 1.24
C GLU A 413 -0.79 27.98 2.47
N ASP A 414 -1.26 27.56 3.65
CA ASP A 414 -1.16 28.32 4.90
C ASP A 414 0.20 28.13 5.59
N SER A 415 0.82 26.97 5.38
CA SER A 415 2.16 26.62 5.87
C SER A 415 3.04 26.11 4.72
N PRO A 416 3.53 27.00 3.85
CA PRO A 416 4.24 26.61 2.65
C PRO A 416 5.64 26.04 2.93
N LEU A 417 6.26 25.49 1.91
CA LEU A 417 7.64 25.01 1.93
C LEU A 417 8.61 26.19 2.06
N LEU A 418 9.73 25.97 2.75
CA LEU A 418 10.80 26.96 2.87
C LEU A 418 11.82 26.73 1.75
N CYS A 419 11.49 27.14 0.52
CA CYS A 419 12.38 27.03 -0.63
C CYS A 419 12.16 28.14 -1.67
N ASP A 420 13.24 28.52 -2.37
CA ASP A 420 13.21 29.42 -3.52
C ASP A 420 13.17 28.65 -4.85
N TYR A 421 13.69 27.41 -4.84
CA TYR A 421 13.75 26.53 -6.01
C TYR A 421 13.44 25.10 -5.58
N LEU A 422 12.43 24.49 -6.19
CA LEU A 422 12.06 23.10 -5.98
C LEU A 422 12.38 22.27 -7.22
N VAL A 423 13.11 21.17 -7.05
CA VAL A 423 13.35 20.19 -8.11
C VAL A 423 12.62 18.90 -7.74
N ILE A 424 11.81 18.41 -8.68
CA ILE A 424 11.17 17.09 -8.60
C ILE A 424 11.85 16.18 -9.62
N ASP A 425 12.48 15.10 -9.16
CA ASP A 425 13.00 14.04 -10.03
C ASP A 425 12.06 12.82 -10.06
N GLU A 426 12.17 12.01 -11.10
CA GLU A 426 11.28 10.87 -11.39
C GLU A 426 9.79 11.26 -11.41
N ALA A 427 9.47 12.42 -11.96
CA ALA A 427 8.12 12.98 -12.01
C ALA A 427 7.09 12.10 -12.75
N SER A 428 7.54 11.14 -13.56
CA SER A 428 6.68 10.15 -14.23
C SER A 428 5.90 9.27 -13.23
N MET A 429 6.40 9.12 -12.00
CA MET A 429 5.74 8.32 -10.95
C MET A 429 4.77 9.13 -10.09
N VAL A 430 4.65 10.45 -10.28
CA VAL A 430 3.83 11.32 -9.43
C VAL A 430 2.39 11.34 -9.95
N ASP A 431 1.43 11.05 -9.08
CA ASP A 431 -0.01 11.11 -9.40
C ASP A 431 -0.61 12.51 -9.15
N ILE A 432 -1.85 12.69 -9.59
CA ILE A 432 -2.57 13.98 -9.51
C ILE A 432 -2.75 14.44 -8.06
N SER A 433 -3.04 13.55 -7.12
CA SER A 433 -3.30 13.93 -5.74
C SER A 433 -2.02 14.41 -5.05
N LEU A 434 -0.91 13.66 -5.21
CA LEU A 434 0.37 14.01 -4.62
C LEU A 434 0.96 15.27 -5.26
N PHE A 435 0.81 15.42 -6.58
CA PHE A 435 1.28 16.61 -7.28
C PHE A 435 0.49 17.86 -6.88
N HIS A 436 -0.84 17.74 -6.75
CA HIS A 436 -1.67 18.83 -6.24
C HIS A 436 -1.24 19.26 -4.84
N ALA A 437 -1.06 18.32 -3.91
CA ALA A 437 -0.59 18.62 -2.56
C ALA A 437 0.77 19.33 -2.56
N LEU A 438 1.70 18.90 -3.42
CA LEU A 438 3.01 19.52 -3.56
C LEU A 438 2.92 20.96 -4.09
N LEU A 439 2.09 21.21 -5.10
CA LEU A 439 1.89 22.55 -5.65
C LEU A 439 1.18 23.48 -4.68
N LYS A 440 0.21 22.98 -3.88
CA LYS A 440 -0.42 23.77 -2.82
C LYS A 440 0.61 24.26 -1.79
N ALA A 441 1.62 23.46 -1.50
CA ALA A 441 2.67 23.80 -0.55
C ALA A 441 3.79 24.66 -1.15
N LEU A 442 3.82 24.87 -2.47
CA LEU A 442 4.88 25.63 -3.14
C LEU A 442 4.64 27.14 -2.93
N PRO A 443 5.61 27.89 -2.39
CA PRO A 443 5.45 29.33 -2.23
C PRO A 443 5.28 30.05 -3.58
N PRO A 444 4.48 31.12 -3.65
CA PRO A 444 4.27 31.86 -4.90
C PRO A 444 5.52 32.46 -5.51
N HIS A 445 6.59 32.68 -4.75
CA HIS A 445 7.87 33.22 -5.24
C HIS A 445 8.80 32.13 -5.79
N SER A 446 8.60 30.87 -5.43
CA SER A 446 9.52 29.77 -5.74
C SER A 446 9.42 29.31 -7.19
N ALA A 447 10.55 28.86 -7.73
CA ALA A 447 10.59 28.18 -9.02
C ALA A 447 10.45 26.67 -8.88
N LEU A 448 10.01 26.03 -9.96
CA LEU A 448 9.77 24.61 -10.05
C LEU A 448 10.43 24.01 -11.29
N LEU A 449 11.28 23.02 -11.08
CA LEU A 449 11.85 22.17 -12.11
C LEU A 449 11.27 20.76 -12.00
N ILE A 450 10.65 20.28 -13.08
CA ILE A 450 10.10 18.93 -13.18
C ILE A 450 11.01 18.10 -14.07
N VAL A 451 11.56 17.02 -13.53
CA VAL A 451 12.47 16.11 -14.23
C VAL A 451 11.88 14.69 -14.23
N GLY A 452 11.91 14.03 -15.37
CA GLY A 452 11.45 12.65 -15.47
C GLY A 452 11.67 12.01 -16.84
N ASP A 453 11.22 10.78 -16.97
CA ASP A 453 11.19 10.05 -18.25
C ASP A 453 9.74 9.72 -18.59
N VAL A 454 9.19 10.42 -19.60
CA VAL A 454 7.80 10.27 -20.04
C VAL A 454 7.51 8.90 -20.66
N ASP A 455 8.55 8.18 -21.08
CA ASP A 455 8.44 6.87 -21.73
C ASP A 455 8.46 5.71 -20.71
N GLN A 456 8.80 5.98 -19.44
CA GLN A 456 8.64 5.02 -18.35
C GLN A 456 7.17 4.78 -17.99
N LEU A 457 6.94 3.78 -17.15
CA LEU A 457 5.62 3.55 -16.56
C LEU A 457 5.12 4.81 -15.84
N PRO A 458 3.83 5.16 -16.00
CA PRO A 458 3.23 6.27 -15.27
C PRO A 458 3.09 5.93 -13.77
N SER A 459 2.63 6.91 -12.98
CA SER A 459 2.28 6.76 -11.57
C SER A 459 1.32 5.59 -11.32
N VAL A 460 1.32 5.01 -10.12
CA VAL A 460 0.31 3.99 -9.77
C VAL A 460 -1.07 4.64 -9.58
N GLY A 461 -1.12 5.83 -8.98
CA GLY A 461 -2.35 6.59 -8.79
C GLY A 461 -2.88 7.25 -10.07
N ALA A 462 -3.94 8.04 -9.92
CA ALA A 462 -4.64 8.66 -11.06
C ALA A 462 -3.84 9.75 -11.78
N GLY A 463 -4.09 9.82 -13.10
CA GLY A 463 -3.56 10.79 -14.03
C GLY A 463 -2.21 10.42 -14.64
N GLN A 464 -1.74 11.29 -15.55
CA GLN A 464 -0.43 11.21 -16.20
C GLN A 464 0.25 12.58 -16.19
N VAL A 465 0.43 13.17 -15.00
CA VAL A 465 0.89 14.56 -14.77
C VAL A 465 1.99 14.99 -15.75
N LEU A 466 3.13 14.28 -15.76
CA LEU A 466 4.27 14.64 -16.61
C LEU A 466 3.91 14.64 -18.11
N LYS A 467 3.13 13.65 -18.54
CA LYS A 467 2.76 13.50 -19.95
C LYS A 467 1.73 14.55 -20.38
N ASP A 468 0.73 14.79 -19.56
CA ASP A 468 -0.32 15.80 -19.82
C ASP A 468 0.30 17.21 -19.89
N ILE A 469 1.25 17.51 -18.98
CA ILE A 469 2.05 18.74 -19.01
C ILE A 469 2.84 18.87 -20.32
N ILE A 470 3.57 17.83 -20.73
CA ILE A 470 4.37 17.85 -21.97
C ILE A 470 3.48 17.99 -23.21
N ASN A 471 2.36 17.27 -23.26
CA ASN A 471 1.43 17.28 -24.39
C ASN A 471 0.73 18.63 -24.57
N SER A 472 0.43 19.33 -23.46
CA SER A 472 -0.20 20.65 -23.50
C SER A 472 0.61 21.68 -24.31
N LYS A 473 1.93 21.53 -24.38
CA LYS A 473 2.89 22.48 -24.98
C LYS A 473 2.84 23.90 -24.38
N VAL A 474 2.14 24.10 -23.28
CA VAL A 474 2.04 25.39 -22.58
C VAL A 474 3.27 25.66 -21.72
N ILE A 475 3.84 24.61 -21.14
CA ILE A 475 4.98 24.70 -20.23
C ILE A 475 6.29 24.46 -21.00
N PRO A 476 7.33 25.31 -20.81
CA PRO A 476 8.63 25.12 -21.44
C PRO A 476 9.19 23.72 -21.13
N THR A 477 9.40 22.94 -22.19
CA THR A 477 9.84 21.55 -22.07
C THR A 477 11.06 21.33 -22.97
N VAL A 478 12.14 20.78 -22.40
CA VAL A 478 13.29 20.32 -23.17
C VAL A 478 13.39 18.80 -23.10
N LYS A 479 13.42 18.17 -24.28
CA LYS A 479 13.64 16.73 -24.44
C LYS A 479 15.12 16.47 -24.76
N LEU A 480 15.82 15.79 -23.86
CA LEU A 480 17.19 15.36 -24.08
C LEU A 480 17.20 14.14 -25.01
N THR A 481 17.91 14.23 -26.12
CA THR A 481 17.93 13.20 -27.17
C THR A 481 19.33 12.61 -27.39
N GLU A 482 20.38 13.35 -27.07
CA GLU A 482 21.76 12.93 -27.26
C GLU A 482 22.18 11.90 -26.19
N ILE A 483 22.65 10.75 -26.65
CA ILE A 483 23.20 9.69 -25.79
C ILE A 483 24.71 9.89 -25.71
N PHE A 484 25.25 9.96 -24.50
CA PHE A 484 26.69 10.16 -24.29
C PHE A 484 27.51 8.97 -24.80
N ARG A 485 28.74 9.23 -25.28
CA ARG A 485 29.59 8.24 -25.94
C ARG A 485 29.82 6.95 -25.13
N GLN A 486 29.91 7.06 -23.81
CA GLN A 486 30.02 5.91 -22.90
C GLN A 486 28.72 5.08 -22.90
N ALA A 487 27.56 5.75 -22.83
CA ALA A 487 26.23 5.17 -22.88
C ALA A 487 25.84 4.63 -24.28
N ALA A 488 26.34 5.23 -25.36
CA ALA A 488 26.06 4.82 -26.73
C ALA A 488 26.68 3.46 -27.10
N THR A 489 27.65 2.98 -26.32
CA THR A 489 28.22 1.62 -26.48
C THR A 489 27.42 0.53 -25.75
N SER A 490 26.49 0.93 -24.89
CA SER A 490 25.65 0.00 -24.12
C SER A 490 24.50 -0.55 -24.97
N ASN A 491 24.44 -1.88 -25.12
CA ASN A 491 23.31 -2.51 -25.81
C ASN A 491 22.02 -2.39 -24.98
N ILE A 492 22.11 -2.22 -23.65
CA ILE A 492 20.94 -1.93 -22.80
C ILE A 492 20.26 -0.63 -23.27
N ILE A 493 21.03 0.44 -23.44
CA ILE A 493 20.51 1.76 -23.81
C ILE A 493 20.01 1.75 -25.26
N ILE A 494 20.79 1.20 -26.19
CA ILE A 494 20.37 1.05 -27.59
C ILE A 494 19.05 0.28 -27.69
N ASN A 495 18.94 -0.86 -26.99
CA ASN A 495 17.75 -1.69 -27.03
C ASN A 495 16.56 -1.05 -26.31
N ALA A 496 16.78 -0.27 -25.24
CA ALA A 496 15.73 0.52 -24.61
C ALA A 496 15.13 1.53 -25.61
N HIS A 497 15.96 2.27 -26.35
CA HIS A 497 15.48 3.18 -27.39
C HIS A 497 14.76 2.45 -28.54
N ARG A 498 15.27 1.29 -28.98
CA ARG A 498 14.56 0.45 -29.97
C ARG A 498 13.18 0.06 -29.48
N VAL A 499 13.09 -0.48 -28.27
CA VAL A 499 11.81 -0.87 -27.64
C VAL A 499 10.86 0.31 -27.59
N ASN A 500 11.33 1.48 -27.15
CA ASN A 500 10.51 2.70 -27.07
C ASN A 500 9.96 3.14 -28.45
N ASN A 501 10.78 2.99 -29.50
CA ASN A 501 10.39 3.26 -30.88
C ASN A 501 9.56 2.13 -31.53
N GLY A 502 9.17 1.09 -30.78
CA GLY A 502 8.40 -0.04 -31.31
C GLY A 502 9.22 -1.02 -32.16
N ILE A 503 10.54 -0.95 -32.08
CA ILE A 503 11.49 -1.81 -32.79
C ILE A 503 11.96 -2.92 -31.84
N LEU A 504 12.05 -4.15 -32.34
CA LEU A 504 12.57 -5.28 -31.55
C LEU A 504 14.05 -5.03 -31.15
N PRO A 505 14.45 -5.39 -29.92
CA PRO A 505 15.86 -5.41 -29.53
C PRO A 505 16.71 -6.23 -30.48
N ASP A 506 18.01 -5.92 -30.56
CA ASP A 506 18.96 -6.83 -31.19
C ASP A 506 19.04 -8.12 -30.37
N LEU A 507 18.58 -9.23 -30.94
CA LEU A 507 18.63 -10.54 -30.31
C LEU A 507 19.82 -11.37 -30.81
N ALA A 508 20.59 -10.88 -31.78
CA ALA A 508 21.56 -11.68 -32.54
C ALA A 508 22.96 -11.77 -31.89
N GLN A 509 23.24 -11.01 -30.83
CA GLN A 509 24.58 -10.94 -30.24
C GLN A 509 24.78 -11.96 -29.11
N THR A 510 25.02 -13.23 -29.47
CA THR A 510 25.38 -14.29 -28.51
C THR A 510 26.89 -14.47 -28.32
N ASN A 511 27.72 -14.01 -29.27
CA ASN A 511 29.14 -14.38 -29.35
C ASN A 511 30.14 -13.28 -28.93
N LYS A 512 29.69 -12.11 -28.46
CA LYS A 512 30.55 -11.06 -27.87
C LYS A 512 30.14 -10.76 -26.43
N ALA A 513 31.06 -10.24 -25.62
CA ALA A 513 30.72 -9.67 -24.32
C ALA A 513 29.74 -8.51 -24.56
N SER A 514 28.50 -8.70 -24.12
CA SER A 514 27.38 -7.76 -24.25
C SER A 514 26.82 -7.53 -22.86
N ASP A 515 26.22 -6.38 -22.63
CA ASP A 515 25.46 -6.03 -21.43
C ASP A 515 23.96 -6.34 -21.57
N PHE A 516 23.51 -6.78 -22.76
CA PHE A 516 22.13 -7.16 -23.02
C PHE A 516 22.05 -8.54 -23.68
N TYR A 517 21.19 -9.42 -23.16
CA TYR A 517 20.93 -10.75 -23.69
C TYR A 517 19.44 -11.10 -23.73
N PHE A 518 19.06 -11.85 -24.76
CA PHE A 518 17.77 -12.51 -24.84
C PHE A 518 17.97 -14.03 -24.90
N ILE A 519 17.28 -14.75 -24.02
CA ILE A 519 17.34 -16.21 -23.92
C ILE A 519 15.95 -16.76 -24.18
N GLU A 520 15.81 -17.41 -25.33
CA GLU A 520 14.54 -18.00 -25.73
C GLU A 520 14.17 -19.19 -24.84
N ALA A 521 12.92 -19.21 -24.37
CA ALA A 521 12.36 -20.26 -23.54
C ALA A 521 10.83 -20.30 -23.70
N GLU A 522 10.29 -21.49 -24.02
CA GLU A 522 8.88 -21.63 -24.42
C GLU A 522 7.94 -21.99 -23.26
N HIS A 523 8.40 -22.76 -22.27
CA HIS A 523 7.56 -23.24 -21.17
C HIS A 523 7.93 -22.60 -19.83
N GLY A 524 6.94 -22.41 -18.94
CA GLY A 524 7.15 -21.80 -17.62
C GLY A 524 8.23 -22.49 -16.78
N LYS A 525 8.30 -23.83 -16.80
CA LYS A 525 9.35 -24.60 -16.11
C LYS A 525 10.75 -24.37 -16.70
N ASP A 526 10.87 -24.32 -18.03
CA ASP A 526 12.13 -24.05 -18.71
C ASP A 526 12.64 -22.63 -18.38
N ILE A 527 11.73 -21.65 -18.37
CA ILE A 527 12.04 -20.27 -17.95
C ILE A 527 12.59 -20.25 -16.52
N ILE A 528 11.91 -20.91 -15.57
CA ILE A 528 12.35 -20.98 -14.16
C ILE A 528 13.74 -21.64 -14.06
N ASN A 529 13.96 -22.77 -14.72
CA ASN A 529 15.25 -23.48 -14.70
C ASN A 529 16.38 -22.61 -15.26
N LYS A 530 16.13 -21.90 -16.37
CA LYS A 530 17.10 -20.98 -16.97
C LYS A 530 17.38 -19.80 -16.05
N ILE A 531 16.37 -19.21 -15.40
CA ILE A 531 16.56 -18.15 -14.40
C ILE A 531 17.47 -18.64 -13.27
N ILE A 532 17.18 -19.81 -12.70
CA ILE A 532 17.96 -20.41 -11.62
C ILE A 532 19.42 -20.61 -12.06
N MET A 533 19.64 -21.19 -13.23
CA MET A 533 20.99 -21.41 -13.79
C MET A 533 21.75 -20.08 -13.98
N MET A 534 21.06 -19.03 -14.44
CA MET A 534 21.68 -17.72 -14.65
C MET A 534 22.08 -17.06 -13.34
N ILE A 535 21.19 -17.06 -12.34
CA ILE A 535 21.43 -16.43 -11.04
C ILE A 535 22.51 -17.18 -10.26
N ARG A 536 22.46 -18.52 -10.23
CA ARG A 536 23.35 -19.33 -9.39
C ARG A 536 24.74 -19.51 -9.98
N GLU A 537 24.84 -19.63 -11.30
CA GLU A 537 26.09 -20.07 -11.93
C GLU A 537 26.64 -19.08 -12.96
N ARG A 538 25.87 -18.75 -14.00
CA ARG A 538 26.45 -18.04 -15.16
C ARG A 538 26.78 -16.58 -14.87
N ILE A 539 25.87 -15.84 -14.25
CA ILE A 539 26.09 -14.42 -13.97
C ILE A 539 27.23 -14.23 -12.95
N PRO A 540 27.24 -14.93 -11.79
CA PRO A 540 28.33 -14.81 -10.84
C PRO A 540 29.70 -15.19 -11.44
N LYS A 541 29.77 -16.29 -12.19
CA LYS A 541 31.05 -16.75 -12.79
C LYS A 541 31.57 -15.80 -13.86
N LYS A 542 30.70 -15.23 -14.70
CA LYS A 542 31.12 -14.40 -15.85
C LYS A 542 31.28 -12.92 -15.52
N PHE A 543 30.47 -12.40 -14.61
CA PHE A 543 30.40 -10.96 -14.30
C PHE A 543 30.79 -10.61 -12.87
N ASN A 544 31.14 -11.59 -12.03
CA ASN A 544 31.52 -11.41 -10.63
C ASN A 544 30.48 -10.64 -9.79
N LEU A 545 29.20 -10.93 -10.04
CA LEU A 545 28.07 -10.32 -9.33
C LEU A 545 27.48 -11.29 -8.30
N ASN A 546 27.14 -10.75 -7.13
CA ASN A 546 26.52 -11.50 -6.04
C ASN A 546 25.07 -11.90 -6.40
N PRO A 547 24.70 -13.20 -6.31
CA PRO A 547 23.37 -13.69 -6.66
C PRO A 547 22.19 -13.02 -5.93
N VAL A 548 22.40 -12.56 -4.69
CA VAL A 548 21.35 -12.02 -3.82
C VAL A 548 21.33 -10.50 -3.90
N ASN A 549 22.50 -9.85 -3.79
CA ASN A 549 22.60 -8.40 -3.65
C ASN A 549 22.58 -7.67 -5.00
N ASP A 550 23.23 -8.24 -6.02
CA ASP A 550 23.48 -7.53 -7.29
C ASP A 550 22.49 -7.89 -8.40
N ILE A 551 21.85 -9.06 -8.30
CA ILE A 551 20.89 -9.55 -9.29
C ILE A 551 19.47 -9.31 -8.80
N GLN A 552 18.65 -8.69 -9.64
CA GLN A 552 17.22 -8.50 -9.37
C GLN A 552 16.36 -9.13 -10.47
N LEU A 553 15.38 -9.95 -10.06
CA LEU A 553 14.37 -10.47 -10.96
C LEU A 553 13.17 -9.51 -11.01
N LEU A 554 12.84 -9.02 -12.20
CA LEU A 554 11.76 -8.06 -12.44
C LEU A 554 10.63 -8.68 -13.26
N CYS A 555 9.55 -9.05 -12.57
CA CYS A 555 8.44 -9.78 -13.17
C CYS A 555 7.32 -8.82 -13.63
N PRO A 556 6.66 -9.09 -14.77
CA PRO A 556 5.45 -8.36 -15.17
C PRO A 556 4.28 -8.52 -14.19
N MET A 557 4.19 -9.65 -13.49
CA MET A 557 3.05 -10.00 -12.62
C MET A 557 3.51 -10.55 -11.26
N GLN A 558 2.66 -10.35 -10.24
CA GLN A 558 2.87 -10.89 -8.90
C GLN A 558 2.50 -12.38 -8.79
N ARG A 559 1.42 -12.79 -9.45
CA ARG A 559 0.85 -14.16 -9.43
C ARG A 559 1.16 -14.90 -10.75
N GLY A 560 1.02 -16.24 -10.72
CA GLY A 560 1.30 -17.12 -11.85
C GLY A 560 2.59 -17.94 -11.66
N GLY A 561 2.80 -18.96 -12.50
CA GLY A 561 3.95 -19.87 -12.38
C GLY A 561 5.31 -19.15 -12.49
N VAL A 562 5.38 -18.12 -13.31
CA VAL A 562 6.56 -17.23 -13.48
C VAL A 562 6.29 -15.84 -12.88
N GLY A 563 5.41 -15.75 -11.88
CA GLY A 563 5.14 -14.53 -11.13
C GLY A 563 6.10 -14.33 -9.96
N ALA A 564 6.26 -13.10 -9.50
CA ALA A 564 7.22 -12.75 -8.44
C ALA A 564 7.04 -13.59 -7.16
N ARG A 565 5.81 -13.89 -6.74
CA ARG A 565 5.55 -14.70 -5.52
C ARG A 565 6.08 -16.14 -5.66
N SER A 566 5.84 -16.78 -6.80
CA SER A 566 6.31 -18.14 -7.07
C SER A 566 7.84 -18.19 -7.13
N LEU A 567 8.42 -17.22 -7.85
CA LEU A 567 9.87 -17.11 -8.03
C LEU A 567 10.60 -16.80 -6.72
N ASN A 568 10.02 -15.97 -5.84
CA ASN A 568 10.61 -15.73 -4.51
C ASN A 568 10.75 -17.02 -3.69
N ILE A 569 9.72 -17.88 -3.70
CA ILE A 569 9.75 -19.16 -2.96
C ILE A 569 10.83 -20.09 -3.52
N GLU A 570 10.91 -20.21 -4.84
CA GLU A 570 11.92 -21.08 -5.48
C GLU A 570 13.34 -20.54 -5.32
N LEU A 571 13.54 -19.22 -5.45
CA LEU A 571 14.85 -18.60 -5.25
C LEU A 571 15.30 -18.65 -3.80
N GLN A 572 14.41 -18.46 -2.83
CA GLN A 572 14.76 -18.57 -1.41
C GLN A 572 15.33 -19.96 -1.07
N LYS A 573 14.69 -21.04 -1.56
CA LYS A 573 15.17 -22.42 -1.35
C LYS A 573 16.57 -22.67 -1.91
N ILE A 574 16.95 -21.94 -2.95
CA ILE A 574 18.18 -22.15 -3.72
C ILE A 574 19.30 -21.24 -3.23
N LEU A 575 18.97 -19.99 -2.91
CA LEU A 575 19.92 -18.94 -2.57
C LEU A 575 20.17 -18.83 -1.07
N ASN A 576 19.18 -19.17 -0.23
CA ASN A 576 19.35 -19.11 1.21
C ASN A 576 19.49 -20.52 1.84
N PRO A 577 20.69 -20.91 2.30
CA PRO A 577 20.88 -22.19 2.97
C PRO A 577 20.10 -22.31 4.28
N ASN A 578 19.79 -21.19 4.94
CA ASN A 578 19.09 -21.14 6.23
C ASN A 578 17.56 -21.20 6.09
N TYR A 579 17.02 -21.27 4.87
CA TYR A 579 15.58 -21.28 4.60
C TYR A 579 14.79 -22.27 5.48
N ARG A 580 15.33 -23.47 5.70
CA ARG A 580 14.66 -24.52 6.50
C ARG A 580 14.53 -24.20 7.99
N SER A 581 15.37 -23.29 8.48
CA SER A 581 15.37 -22.84 9.87
C SER A 581 14.63 -21.50 10.03
N GLY A 582 13.91 -21.05 9.00
CA GLY A 582 13.14 -19.82 9.04
C GLY A 582 11.80 -19.97 9.76
N ILE A 583 11.25 -18.84 10.21
CA ILE A 583 9.92 -18.79 10.84
C ILE A 583 8.83 -18.64 9.78
N THR A 584 7.66 -19.23 10.03
CA THR A 584 6.50 -19.11 9.12
C THR A 584 5.49 -18.11 9.65
N LYS A 585 5.27 -17.00 8.91
CA LYS A 585 4.29 -15.95 9.25
C LYS A 585 3.59 -15.47 7.98
N PHE A 586 2.29 -15.18 8.08
CA PHE A 586 1.46 -14.70 6.98
C PHE A 586 1.55 -15.53 5.67
N GLY A 587 1.79 -16.85 5.82
CA GLY A 587 1.95 -17.77 4.68
C GLY A 587 3.25 -17.62 3.90
N GLN A 588 4.27 -16.98 4.49
CA GLN A 588 5.64 -16.88 4.00
C GLN A 588 6.61 -17.41 5.04
N ILE A 589 7.81 -17.80 4.60
CA ILE A 589 8.91 -18.21 5.48
C ILE A 589 9.96 -17.08 5.45
N PHE A 590 10.42 -16.66 6.61
CA PHE A 590 11.47 -15.67 6.79
C PHE A 590 12.65 -16.29 7.52
N ALA A 591 13.83 -16.24 6.92
CA ALA A 591 15.06 -16.84 7.42
C ALA A 591 16.21 -15.82 7.40
N ILE A 592 17.19 -16.01 8.28
CA ILE A 592 18.40 -15.20 8.31
C ILE A 592 19.09 -15.25 6.94
N GLY A 593 19.46 -14.09 6.40
CA GLY A 593 20.02 -13.90 5.06
C GLY A 593 18.98 -13.67 3.96
N ASP A 594 17.68 -13.69 4.27
CA ASP A 594 16.66 -13.41 3.27
C ASP A 594 16.66 -11.95 2.84
N LYS A 595 16.55 -11.76 1.52
CA LYS A 595 16.28 -10.46 0.92
C LYS A 595 14.78 -10.18 1.00
N VAL A 596 14.41 -9.14 1.74
CA VAL A 596 13.01 -8.76 2.00
C VAL A 596 12.74 -7.33 1.53
N MET A 597 11.47 -7.00 1.32
CA MET A 597 10.99 -5.70 0.91
C MET A 597 9.84 -5.26 1.81
N GLN A 598 9.91 -4.01 2.26
CA GLN A 598 8.83 -3.33 2.96
C GLN A 598 7.69 -3.06 1.97
N THR A 599 6.45 -3.40 2.32
CA THR A 599 5.28 -3.27 1.44
C THR A 599 4.44 -2.03 1.72
N GLU A 600 4.65 -1.38 2.86
CA GLU A 600 3.90 -0.20 3.32
C GLU A 600 4.84 0.83 3.95
N ASN A 601 4.50 2.12 3.93
CA ASN A 601 5.33 3.11 4.62
C ASN A 601 5.15 2.97 6.14
N ASN A 602 6.25 2.83 6.87
CA ASN A 602 6.28 2.83 8.33
C ASN A 602 7.17 3.99 8.79
N TYR A 603 6.53 5.10 9.17
CA TYR A 603 7.20 6.35 9.49
C TYR A 603 7.93 6.29 10.84
N ASP A 604 7.41 5.53 11.81
CA ASP A 604 8.05 5.35 13.11
C ASP A 604 9.40 4.64 12.97
N LYS A 605 9.45 3.64 12.09
CA LYS A 605 10.67 2.88 11.76
C LYS A 605 11.52 3.55 10.67
N GLU A 606 11.04 4.65 10.07
CA GLU A 606 11.65 5.37 8.94
C GLU A 606 12.01 4.47 7.73
N VAL A 607 11.13 3.51 7.42
CA VAL A 607 11.26 2.56 6.31
C VAL A 607 10.06 2.69 5.39
N TYR A 608 10.30 2.69 4.09
CA TYR A 608 9.27 3.03 3.10
C TYR A 608 8.96 1.86 2.17
N ASN A 609 7.74 1.88 1.61
CA ASN A 609 7.30 0.88 0.64
C ASN A 609 8.29 0.79 -0.54
N GLY A 610 8.78 -0.41 -0.81
CA GLY A 610 9.79 -0.70 -1.83
C GLY A 610 11.23 -0.71 -1.31
N ASP A 611 11.49 -0.32 -0.06
CA ASP A 611 12.80 -0.50 0.56
C ASP A 611 13.12 -1.99 0.70
N ILE A 612 14.37 -2.34 0.37
CA ILE A 612 14.86 -3.72 0.40
C ILE A 612 15.88 -3.79 1.52
N GLY A 613 15.71 -4.78 2.37
CA GLY A 613 16.64 -5.12 3.43
C GLY A 613 17.03 -6.58 3.40
N VAL A 614 17.95 -6.94 4.29
CA VAL A 614 18.38 -8.32 4.52
C VAL A 614 18.12 -8.67 5.98
N ILE A 615 17.55 -9.85 6.23
CA ILE A 615 17.33 -10.32 7.60
C ILE A 615 18.69 -10.70 8.21
N ASN A 616 19.08 -9.99 9.27
CA ASN A 616 20.33 -10.24 9.98
C ASN A 616 20.15 -11.22 11.14
N ASN A 617 19.04 -11.11 11.88
CA ASN A 617 18.81 -11.90 13.07
C ASN A 617 17.31 -12.22 13.26
N ILE A 618 17.02 -13.36 13.87
CA ILE A 618 15.68 -13.77 14.28
C ILE A 618 15.77 -14.23 15.73
N ASN A 619 15.06 -13.54 16.62
CA ASN A 619 14.95 -13.87 18.03
C ASN A 619 13.60 -14.53 18.31
N GLU A 620 13.59 -15.84 18.52
CA GLU A 620 12.36 -16.59 18.80
C GLU A 620 11.82 -16.37 20.23
N GLN A 621 12.67 -16.00 21.19
CA GLN A 621 12.24 -15.77 22.57
C GLN A 621 11.43 -14.49 22.69
N ASP A 622 11.93 -13.41 22.09
CA ASP A 622 11.29 -12.09 22.10
C ASP A 622 10.30 -11.90 20.92
N GLN A 623 10.24 -12.86 19.99
CA GLN A 623 9.40 -12.81 18.79
C GLN A 623 9.69 -11.61 17.89
N GLU A 624 10.99 -11.35 17.67
CA GLU A 624 11.48 -10.22 16.90
C GLU A 624 12.37 -10.68 15.73
N ILE A 625 12.41 -9.87 14.67
CA ILE A 625 13.34 -9.99 13.55
C ILE A 625 14.10 -8.67 13.39
N THR A 626 15.42 -8.75 13.23
CA THR A 626 16.26 -7.60 12.89
C THR A 626 16.57 -7.61 11.40
N ILE A 627 16.26 -6.51 10.73
CA ILE A 627 16.36 -6.38 9.28
C ILE A 627 17.25 -5.18 8.98
N ASN A 628 18.30 -5.41 8.20
CA ASN A 628 19.22 -4.36 7.77
C ASN A 628 18.71 -3.68 6.51
N PHE A 629 18.31 -2.43 6.66
CA PHE A 629 17.97 -1.54 5.56
C PHE A 629 19.09 -0.53 5.37
N TYR A 630 19.81 -0.62 4.24
CA TYR A 630 20.86 0.34 3.88
C TYR A 630 21.89 0.62 5.00
N ASN A 631 22.38 -0.42 5.68
CA ASN A 631 23.30 -0.36 6.83
C ASN A 631 22.69 0.16 8.14
N ARG A 632 21.36 0.19 8.26
CA ARG A 632 20.64 0.43 9.50
C ARG A 632 19.86 -0.82 9.89
N ASP A 633 20.09 -1.31 11.08
CA ASP A 633 19.29 -2.39 11.65
C ASP A 633 17.98 -1.85 12.22
N VAL A 634 16.87 -2.44 11.79
CA VAL A 634 15.51 -2.11 12.22
C VAL A 634 14.85 -3.36 12.77
N VAL A 635 14.26 -3.25 13.96
CA VAL A 635 13.62 -4.35 14.66
C VAL A 635 12.13 -4.41 14.31
N TYR A 636 11.63 -5.61 14.06
CA TYR A 636 10.24 -5.91 13.76
C TYR A 636 9.72 -7.02 14.67
N ASP A 637 8.62 -6.74 15.36
CA ASP A 637 7.81 -7.77 16.00
C ASP A 637 7.18 -8.70 14.97
N TYR A 638 6.91 -9.94 15.35
CA TYR A 638 6.25 -10.92 14.48
C TYR A 638 4.86 -10.47 13.98
N SER A 639 4.18 -9.57 14.70
CA SER A 639 2.90 -8.99 14.29
C SER A 639 3.04 -8.07 13.09
N ASP A 640 4.19 -7.41 12.92
CA ASP A 640 4.44 -6.40 11.89
C ASP A 640 4.98 -7.01 10.58
N LEU A 641 5.21 -8.32 10.55
CA LEU A 641 5.74 -9.01 9.38
C LEU A 641 4.74 -9.12 8.22
N ASP A 642 3.49 -8.70 8.40
CA ASP A 642 2.53 -8.53 7.30
C ASP A 642 2.91 -7.37 6.37
N GLN A 643 3.72 -6.42 6.87
CA GLN A 643 4.31 -5.32 6.11
C GLN A 643 5.56 -5.73 5.32
N MET A 644 5.93 -7.02 5.33
CA MET A 644 7.16 -7.53 4.74
C MET A 644 6.89 -8.66 3.75
N THR A 645 7.68 -8.69 2.68
CA THR A 645 7.65 -9.78 1.68
C THR A 645 9.05 -10.11 1.20
N LEU A 646 9.29 -11.35 0.77
CA LEU A 646 10.52 -11.70 0.06
C LEU A 646 10.70 -10.85 -1.22
N ALA A 647 11.96 -10.55 -1.54
CA ALA A 647 12.34 -9.56 -2.56
C ALA A 647 13.42 -10.01 -3.55
N TYR A 648 13.73 -11.30 -3.64
CA TYR A 648 14.55 -11.87 -4.73
C TYR A 648 13.94 -11.57 -6.10
N ALA A 649 12.61 -11.60 -6.17
CA ALA A 649 11.80 -11.19 -7.29
C ALA A 649 10.82 -10.09 -6.87
N THR A 650 10.67 -9.07 -7.70
CA THR A 650 9.67 -8.00 -7.51
C THR A 650 8.97 -7.71 -8.83
N THR A 651 7.87 -6.96 -8.78
CA THR A 651 7.22 -6.51 -10.02
C THR A 651 7.96 -5.32 -10.62
N ILE A 652 7.86 -5.16 -11.94
CA ILE A 652 8.47 -4.02 -12.64
C ILE A 652 7.91 -2.68 -12.13
N HIS A 653 6.63 -2.62 -11.75
CA HIS A 653 6.05 -1.43 -11.12
C HIS A 653 6.75 -1.07 -9.81
N LYS A 654 6.99 -2.06 -8.93
CA LYS A 654 7.66 -1.84 -7.64
C LYS A 654 9.16 -1.52 -7.77
N SER A 655 9.76 -1.71 -8.94
CA SER A 655 11.16 -1.38 -9.18
C SER A 655 11.38 0.01 -9.79
N GLN A 656 10.32 0.80 -10.03
CA GLN A 656 10.45 2.20 -10.45
C GLN A 656 11.30 3.00 -9.44
N GLY A 657 12.12 3.92 -9.94
CA GLY A 657 13.13 4.65 -9.13
C GLY A 657 14.32 3.81 -8.64
N SER A 658 14.30 2.48 -8.85
CA SER A 658 15.41 1.57 -8.56
C SER A 658 16.21 1.24 -9.82
N GLU A 659 17.41 0.72 -9.63
CA GLU A 659 18.36 0.31 -10.67
C GLU A 659 19.27 -0.71 -9.99
N TYR A 660 19.66 -1.74 -10.71
CA TYR A 660 20.38 -2.88 -10.19
C TYR A 660 21.58 -3.17 -11.10
N PRO A 661 22.70 -3.68 -10.54
CA PRO A 661 23.84 -4.13 -11.34
C PRO A 661 23.42 -5.08 -12.46
N ALA A 662 22.64 -6.12 -12.13
CA ALA A 662 22.06 -7.04 -13.09
C ALA A 662 20.54 -7.20 -12.91
N VAL A 663 19.84 -7.23 -14.04
CA VAL A 663 18.39 -7.43 -14.10
C VAL A 663 18.06 -8.65 -14.96
N ILE A 664 17.17 -9.51 -14.45
CA ILE A 664 16.57 -10.59 -15.22
C ILE A 664 15.08 -10.32 -15.38
N ILE A 665 14.56 -10.49 -16.59
CA ILE A 665 13.16 -10.20 -16.94
C ILE A 665 12.52 -11.46 -17.52
N PRO A 666 11.68 -12.19 -16.76
CA PRO A 666 10.89 -13.28 -17.31
C PRO A 666 9.73 -12.75 -18.17
N LEU A 667 9.60 -13.24 -19.40
CA LEU A 667 8.49 -12.88 -20.29
C LEU A 667 7.72 -14.09 -20.79
N THR A 668 6.40 -14.07 -20.59
CA THR A 668 5.50 -15.13 -21.05
C THR A 668 4.27 -14.55 -21.72
N THR A 669 3.69 -15.29 -22.67
CA THR A 669 2.37 -14.94 -23.22
C THR A 669 1.25 -15.04 -22.18
N GLN A 670 1.43 -15.79 -21.07
CA GLN A 670 0.47 -15.82 -19.96
C GLN A 670 0.33 -14.46 -19.27
N SER A 671 1.37 -13.62 -19.32
CA SER A 671 1.32 -12.24 -18.82
C SER A 671 0.74 -11.23 -19.82
N TYR A 672 -0.02 -11.67 -20.83
CA TYR A 672 -0.51 -10.86 -21.96
C TYR A 672 -1.07 -9.48 -21.56
N MET A 673 -1.91 -9.41 -20.52
CA MET A 673 -2.52 -8.15 -20.07
C MET A 673 -1.50 -7.08 -19.65
N MET A 674 -0.32 -7.51 -19.17
CA MET A 674 0.76 -6.64 -18.75
C MET A 674 1.80 -6.38 -19.84
N LEU A 675 1.78 -7.12 -20.96
CA LEU A 675 2.79 -6.98 -22.02
C LEU A 675 2.59 -5.66 -22.78
N LYS A 676 3.23 -4.61 -22.28
CA LYS A 676 3.19 -3.26 -22.82
C LYS A 676 4.59 -2.71 -23.04
N ARG A 677 4.74 -1.80 -24.01
CA ARG A 677 6.04 -1.25 -24.39
C ARG A 677 6.74 -0.53 -23.24
N ASN A 678 6.02 0.35 -22.54
CA ASN A 678 6.53 1.11 -21.40
C ASN A 678 6.93 0.22 -20.22
N LEU A 679 6.25 -0.91 -19.99
CA LEU A 679 6.63 -1.90 -18.98
C LEU A 679 7.99 -2.52 -19.31
N ILE A 680 8.18 -2.98 -20.55
CA ILE A 680 9.45 -3.58 -21.00
C ILE A 680 10.57 -2.55 -21.00
N TYR A 681 10.30 -1.36 -21.54
CA TYR A 681 11.24 -0.23 -21.51
C TYR A 681 11.69 0.07 -20.06
N THR A 682 10.74 0.23 -19.13
CA THR A 682 11.03 0.49 -17.72
C THR A 682 11.89 -0.62 -17.13
N ALA A 683 11.57 -1.89 -17.39
CA ALA A 683 12.33 -3.03 -16.89
C ALA A 683 13.77 -3.06 -17.40
N ILE A 684 13.99 -2.78 -18.70
CA ILE A 684 15.33 -2.71 -19.30
C ILE A 684 16.14 -1.58 -18.68
N THR A 685 15.54 -0.39 -18.49
CA THR A 685 16.25 0.77 -17.93
C THR A 685 16.61 0.61 -16.45
N ARG A 686 16.13 -0.42 -15.75
CA ARG A 686 16.57 -0.70 -14.37
C ARG A 686 17.95 -1.38 -14.33
N GLY A 687 18.49 -1.92 -15.42
CA GLY A 687 19.79 -2.60 -15.42
C GLY A 687 20.96 -1.64 -15.69
N LYS A 688 22.00 -1.69 -14.87
CA LYS A 688 23.23 -0.87 -15.03
C LYS A 688 24.33 -1.55 -15.85
N HIS A 689 24.60 -2.82 -15.58
CA HIS A 689 25.71 -3.56 -16.19
C HIS A 689 25.25 -4.76 -17.01
N LEU A 690 24.08 -5.32 -16.68
CA LEU A 690 23.57 -6.51 -17.35
C LEU A 690 22.04 -6.55 -17.34
N VAL A 691 21.43 -6.78 -18.50
CA VAL A 691 20.00 -7.10 -18.66
C VAL A 691 19.86 -8.42 -19.41
N ILE A 692 19.11 -9.35 -18.82
CA ILE A 692 18.80 -10.64 -19.45
C ILE A 692 17.29 -10.81 -19.50
N ILE A 693 16.74 -10.89 -20.70
CA ILE A 693 15.34 -11.27 -20.91
C ILE A 693 15.28 -12.78 -21.15
N ILE A 694 14.46 -13.48 -20.38
CA ILE A 694 14.28 -14.95 -20.51
C ILE A 694 12.81 -15.23 -20.80
N GLY A 695 12.53 -15.84 -21.95
CA GLY A 695 11.15 -16.18 -22.29
C GLY A 695 10.86 -16.27 -23.77
N GLN A 696 9.58 -16.09 -24.10
CA GLN A 696 9.06 -16.28 -25.46
C GLN A 696 9.30 -15.05 -26.32
N LYS A 697 9.88 -15.23 -27.52
CA LYS A 697 10.06 -14.14 -28.50
C LYS A 697 8.72 -13.51 -28.91
N LYS A 698 7.66 -14.33 -28.97
CA LYS A 698 6.29 -13.89 -29.22
C LYS A 698 5.79 -12.92 -28.14
N ALA A 699 6.08 -13.18 -26.86
CA ALA A 699 5.67 -12.29 -25.77
C ALA A 699 6.37 -10.92 -25.87
N LEU A 700 7.67 -10.91 -26.17
CA LEU A 700 8.43 -9.68 -26.41
C LEU A 700 7.86 -8.88 -27.59
N ALA A 701 7.56 -9.56 -28.71
CA ALA A 701 6.97 -8.91 -29.88
C ALA A 701 5.58 -8.32 -29.63
N ILE A 702 4.73 -9.01 -28.86
CA ILE A 702 3.42 -8.49 -28.43
C ILE A 702 3.62 -7.20 -27.63
N ALA A 703 4.50 -7.22 -26.64
CA ALA A 703 4.73 -6.06 -25.76
C ALA A 703 5.21 -4.83 -26.53
N ILE A 704 6.09 -5.00 -27.52
CA ILE A 704 6.70 -3.88 -28.25
C ILE A 704 5.75 -3.30 -29.31
N LYS A 705 5.01 -4.16 -30.01
CA LYS A 705 4.04 -3.72 -31.03
C LYS A 705 2.84 -2.99 -30.43
N ASP A 706 2.47 -3.32 -29.20
CA ASP A 706 1.36 -2.65 -28.53
C ASP A 706 1.75 -1.23 -28.11
N ASN A 707 1.34 -0.25 -28.92
CA ASN A 707 1.50 1.18 -28.63
C ASN A 707 0.36 1.75 -27.77
N LYS A 708 -0.63 0.93 -27.39
CA LYS A 708 -1.67 1.36 -26.47
C LYS A 708 -1.09 1.35 -25.06
N THR A 709 -0.40 2.44 -24.69
CA THR A 709 -0.24 2.85 -23.29
C THR A 709 -1.58 2.69 -22.58
N PHE A 710 -1.60 2.35 -21.29
CA PHE A 710 -2.81 2.38 -20.49
C PHE A 710 -3.50 3.73 -20.74
N LEU A 711 -4.64 3.69 -21.44
CA LEU A 711 -5.41 4.89 -21.73
C LEU A 711 -5.87 5.39 -20.36
N ARG A 712 -5.35 6.53 -19.92
CA ARG A 712 -5.79 7.18 -18.71
C ARG A 712 -6.63 8.37 -19.10
N TYR A 713 -7.75 8.52 -18.42
CA TYR A 713 -8.66 9.64 -18.66
C TYR A 713 -8.30 10.72 -17.65
N SER A 714 -7.93 11.88 -18.18
CA SER A 714 -7.43 13.04 -17.45
C SER A 714 -7.93 14.27 -18.20
N LYS A 715 -8.35 15.29 -17.47
CA LYS A 715 -8.72 16.59 -18.04
C LYS A 715 -7.60 17.63 -17.89
N LEU A 716 -6.49 17.27 -17.25
CA LEU A 716 -5.38 18.18 -17.00
C LEU A 716 -4.81 18.83 -18.27
N GLU A 717 -4.68 18.08 -19.37
CA GLU A 717 -4.20 18.62 -20.66
C GLU A 717 -5.11 19.75 -21.18
N GLU A 718 -6.43 19.52 -21.18
CA GLU A 718 -7.43 20.50 -21.61
C GLU A 718 -7.40 21.76 -20.72
N TRP A 719 -7.31 21.58 -19.39
CA TRP A 719 -7.20 22.69 -18.44
C TRP A 719 -5.94 23.54 -18.62
N LEU A 720 -4.83 22.93 -19.04
CA LEU A 720 -3.59 23.65 -19.28
C LEU A 720 -3.68 24.50 -20.55
N ILE A 721 -4.32 23.98 -21.60
CA ILE A 721 -4.48 24.66 -22.89
C ILE A 721 -5.40 25.88 -22.77
N GLY A 722 -6.45 25.79 -21.95
CA GLY A 722 -7.37 26.88 -21.64
C GLY A 722 -8.73 26.73 -22.29
#